data_AF-A0A662K0U9-F1
#
_entry.id   AF-A0A662K0U9-F1
#
_cell.length_a   1.000
_cell.length_b   1.000
_cell.length_c   1.000
_cell.angle_alpha   90.00
_cell.angle_beta   90.00
_cell.angle_gamma   90.00
#
_symmetry.space_group_name_H-M   'P 1'
#
loop_
_entity.id
_entity.type
_entity.pdbx_description
1 polymer ?
#
loop_
_entity_poly.entity_id
_entity_poly.type
_entity_poly.pdbx_seq_one_letter_code
_entity_poly.pdbx_strand_id
1 'polypeptide(L)'
;MHEYFDQLQSQLQKCYDIADKARSRGFDPGLTVEIPQALDLAARVEQLVGPKDIAPKIRSALKKIGDRELVSIEIARQIVDGKTYRFDRIEDALDQAIRTGLAILTEGVLVAPLEGIADVRLGRNKDGSNYVDLYFSGPIRSAGGTGQAMSVLIADVVRRDLGIGRYIPTHGEIERYKEEIPLYKRVQHLQYLPSAEEIERVTSSCPICINGEGTEEEEVTGYRDLPRVETNRLRGGACLVIAEGLCLKAPKIYKHVKKLRLKGWEFLESFISKGTDTSKKGNGIPPILPSSKYIGEVIAGRPVFSHPSRKGGFRLRYGRARTGGLAATAINPATMYILNSFITVGTQIKTERPGKGTIATPCDQIEGPIVLLQNGDLVQIDDTEDAEQIIHDIKKIIDLGEILIPFGEFTENNALLPDSSYVYEWWIQELQKSFSILPKKYTFDTVREADERIQKKINAELRREINLQHPSPKDAFEMSEKYNIPLHPRYNLFWHDITHDNLITLSRYIREHGRIVLDEKENIKLILPNNSDIKKILIELGALHRQRKGNLILDQYSYPLIRCCGLDVKDNEIIETDRYKLLEHLDTEDIDNVVHIVSQLSGILIRPRAPFRIGARMGRPEKASPRKMRPPPHVLFPLGNYGGSQRLLNTAAEKGEIEVEAGCRKCPKCKKITHKIFCSHCNIHTEPLNGRIKPFKINLAEELRIAKNNIKERKLPDTIKGVIGTISKNKTPEPLEKGILRAKHNVSVFKDGTIRFDMTDAPLTHFKPKEINVSVKRLREMGYTKDYLGNNLTSDDQICELRVQDVIISKACGEYFVQVSKFIDDLLSKFYKLDRFYNIKKIDDLTGHLVIGLSPHTSAGALARIIGFTNAQVCFAHPFYHAAKRRNADGDEDGLMLLLDALLNFSHAYIPDKRGGRMDLPLILTTRIDPAEVDKEAHNIDTLARYPIEFYEATLRHENPKNVESIMGLVSSRLGSKLQYEQFGFTHDTDDISKGPKESLYKTLKTMMDKMNVQLNLAAKIRAVDEADVAYKVIERHFLPDILGNLRAFSKQSVRCPLCNTTYRRIPLQGTCIKCGGKLTLTVHEMSVKKYLDISKEIAEKYNLPQYEYQRIRLVEKSINSLFTSDKVKMTKLSDFL
;
A
#
# COMPACT_ATOMS: atom_id res chain seq x y z
N MET A 1 12.38 -0.84 -26.72
CA MET A 1 10.93 -0.81 -26.37
C MET A 1 9.88 -1.18 -27.44
N HIS A 2 9.86 -0.64 -28.67
CA HIS A 2 8.70 -0.86 -29.58
C HIS A 2 8.41 -2.34 -29.86
N GLU A 3 9.44 -3.12 -30.19
CA GLU A 3 9.33 -4.57 -30.39
C GLU A 3 8.71 -5.31 -29.20
N TYR A 4 8.96 -4.83 -27.97
CA TYR A 4 8.36 -5.42 -26.77
C TYR A 4 6.84 -5.22 -26.73
N PHE A 5 6.36 -4.01 -27.03
CA PHE A 5 4.91 -3.75 -27.10
C PHE A 5 4.25 -4.52 -28.25
N ASP A 6 4.92 -4.62 -29.40
CA ASP A 6 4.42 -5.38 -30.55
C ASP A 6 4.31 -6.88 -30.23
N GLN A 7 5.28 -7.44 -29.50
CA GLN A 7 5.23 -8.81 -29.00
C GLN A 7 4.05 -9.04 -28.05
N LEU A 8 3.84 -8.14 -27.07
CA LEU A 8 2.70 -8.22 -26.15
C LEU A 8 1.37 -8.14 -26.90
N GLN A 9 1.25 -7.21 -27.86
CA GLN A 9 0.04 -7.04 -28.65
C GLN A 9 -0.25 -8.27 -29.53
N SER A 10 0.79 -8.90 -30.12
CA SER A 10 0.64 -10.13 -30.89
C SER A 10 0.15 -11.31 -30.03
N GLN A 11 0.71 -11.46 -28.82
CA GLN A 11 0.27 -12.49 -27.87
C GLN A 11 -1.16 -12.22 -27.35
N LEU A 12 -1.48 -10.96 -27.10
CA LEU A 12 -2.82 -10.51 -26.71
C LEU A 12 -3.85 -10.89 -27.78
N GLN A 13 -3.57 -10.58 -29.05
CA GLN A 13 -4.49 -10.86 -30.15
C GLN A 13 -4.77 -12.35 -30.28
N LYS A 14 -3.76 -13.22 -30.12
CA LYS A 14 -3.96 -14.69 -30.11
C LYS A 14 -4.95 -15.13 -29.03
N CYS A 15 -4.90 -14.55 -27.83
CA CYS A 15 -5.84 -14.84 -26.75
C CYS A 15 -7.26 -14.37 -27.09
N TYR A 16 -7.40 -13.18 -27.67
CA TYR A 16 -8.71 -12.67 -28.13
C TYR A 16 -9.31 -13.55 -29.22
N ASP A 17 -8.52 -13.95 -30.23
CA ASP A 17 -8.99 -14.82 -31.32
C ASP A 17 -9.54 -16.15 -30.82
N ILE A 18 -8.89 -16.75 -29.80
CA ILE A 18 -9.37 -17.98 -29.16
C ILE A 18 -10.66 -17.72 -28.37
N ALA A 19 -10.71 -16.63 -27.61
CA ALA A 19 -11.86 -16.29 -26.80
C ALA A 19 -13.10 -15.95 -27.66
N ASP A 20 -12.94 -15.22 -28.76
CA ASP A 20 -14.03 -14.92 -29.71
C ASP A 20 -14.53 -16.19 -30.41
N LYS A 21 -13.64 -17.12 -30.79
CA LYS A 21 -14.03 -18.45 -31.29
C LYS A 21 -14.80 -19.27 -30.27
N ALA A 22 -14.47 -19.16 -28.98
CA ALA A 22 -15.20 -19.83 -27.91
C ALA A 22 -16.59 -19.19 -27.68
N ARG A 23 -16.65 -17.85 -27.59
CA ARG A 23 -17.86 -17.07 -27.32
C ARG A 23 -18.89 -17.17 -28.44
N SER A 24 -18.44 -17.17 -29.69
CA SER A 24 -19.32 -17.29 -30.87
C SER A 24 -20.10 -18.61 -30.93
N ARG A 25 -19.70 -19.64 -30.16
CA ARG A 25 -20.49 -20.88 -30.01
C ARG A 25 -21.77 -20.69 -29.20
N GLY A 26 -21.93 -19.57 -28.49
CA GLY A 26 -23.17 -19.18 -27.81
C GLY A 26 -23.46 -19.90 -26.50
N PHE A 27 -22.45 -20.50 -25.88
CA PHE A 27 -22.59 -21.17 -24.57
C PHE A 27 -22.48 -20.22 -23.37
N ASP A 28 -22.05 -18.98 -23.60
CA ASP A 28 -21.91 -17.92 -22.60
C ASP A 28 -23.01 -16.86 -22.74
N PRO A 29 -23.23 -15.97 -21.75
CA PRO A 29 -24.30 -14.97 -21.83
C PRO A 29 -24.21 -14.02 -23.03
N GLY A 30 -22.99 -13.74 -23.51
CA GLY A 30 -22.69 -12.93 -24.69
C GLY A 30 -21.96 -13.73 -25.77
N LEU A 31 -22.13 -13.32 -27.03
CA LEU A 31 -21.57 -13.98 -28.22
C LEU A 31 -20.16 -13.51 -28.60
N THR A 32 -19.70 -12.41 -28.01
CA THR A 32 -18.37 -11.83 -28.22
C THR A 32 -17.66 -11.66 -26.87
N VAL A 33 -16.35 -11.43 -26.91
CA VAL A 33 -15.60 -11.03 -25.72
C VAL A 33 -16.12 -9.67 -25.21
N GLU A 34 -16.40 -9.60 -23.91
CA GLU A 34 -17.02 -8.45 -23.26
C GLU A 34 -16.00 -7.48 -22.61
N ILE A 35 -14.70 -7.77 -22.70
CA ILE A 35 -13.62 -6.91 -22.21
C ILE A 35 -12.95 -6.22 -23.41
N PRO A 36 -13.29 -4.96 -23.73
CA PRO A 36 -12.66 -4.21 -24.81
C PRO A 36 -11.20 -3.87 -24.50
N GLN A 37 -10.40 -3.72 -25.56
CA GLN A 37 -9.03 -3.24 -25.48
C GLN A 37 -8.98 -1.71 -25.54
N ALA A 38 -8.10 -1.10 -24.76
CA ALA A 38 -7.74 0.31 -24.87
C ALA A 38 -6.23 0.48 -24.96
N LEU A 39 -5.80 1.32 -25.90
CA LEU A 39 -4.39 1.66 -26.11
C LEU A 39 -3.95 2.85 -25.24
N ASP A 40 -4.85 3.80 -24.98
CA ASP A 40 -4.55 5.06 -24.32
C ASP A 40 -5.73 5.57 -23.48
N LEU A 41 -5.49 6.65 -22.73
CA LEU A 41 -6.48 7.34 -21.90
C LEU A 41 -7.74 7.69 -22.69
N ALA A 42 -7.57 8.22 -23.89
CA ALA A 42 -8.67 8.68 -24.72
C ALA A 42 -9.60 7.52 -25.10
N ALA A 43 -9.04 6.38 -25.50
CA ALA A 43 -9.81 5.16 -25.77
C ALA A 43 -10.49 4.62 -24.50
N ARG A 44 -9.83 4.70 -23.33
CA ARG A 44 -10.44 4.29 -22.06
C ARG A 44 -11.70 5.10 -21.73
N VAL A 45 -11.60 6.43 -21.85
CA VAL A 45 -12.72 7.33 -21.60
C VAL A 45 -13.87 7.04 -22.57
N GLU A 46 -13.59 6.91 -23.86
CA GLU A 46 -14.61 6.62 -24.88
C GLU A 46 -15.34 5.30 -24.62
N GLN A 47 -14.63 4.23 -24.28
CA GLN A 47 -15.23 2.91 -24.08
C GLN A 47 -15.98 2.80 -22.74
N LEU A 48 -15.53 3.50 -21.70
CA LEU A 48 -16.19 3.43 -20.37
C LEU A 48 -17.40 4.35 -20.27
N VAL A 49 -17.26 5.61 -20.70
CA VAL A 49 -18.29 6.63 -20.52
C VAL A 49 -18.77 7.26 -21.82
N GLY A 50 -18.01 7.15 -22.92
CA GLY A 50 -18.34 7.83 -24.18
C GLY A 50 -18.15 9.36 -24.10
N PRO A 51 -18.80 10.14 -24.99
CA PRO A 51 -19.59 9.68 -26.13
C PRO A 51 -18.70 9.09 -27.23
N LYS A 52 -19.30 8.40 -28.20
CA LYS A 52 -18.57 7.84 -29.35
C LYS A 52 -17.82 8.95 -30.11
N ASP A 53 -16.63 8.65 -30.61
CA ASP A 53 -15.73 9.56 -31.35
C ASP A 53 -15.12 10.70 -30.52
N ILE A 54 -15.16 10.60 -29.17
CA ILE A 54 -14.52 11.59 -28.28
C ILE A 54 -13.00 11.43 -28.19
N ALA A 55 -12.46 10.23 -28.39
CA ALA A 55 -11.05 9.95 -28.17
C ALA A 55 -10.09 10.83 -29.02
N PRO A 56 -10.31 11.03 -30.34
CA PRO A 56 -9.46 11.93 -31.14
C PRO A 56 -9.41 13.37 -30.60
N LYS A 57 -10.53 13.88 -30.06
CA LYS A 57 -10.60 15.22 -29.47
C LYS A 57 -9.81 15.30 -28.17
N ILE A 58 -9.93 14.29 -27.30
CA ILE A 58 -9.14 14.19 -26.07
C ILE A 58 -7.64 14.19 -26.40
N ARG A 59 -7.21 13.38 -27.38
CA ARG A 59 -5.80 13.34 -27.84
C ARG A 59 -5.31 14.71 -28.32
N SER A 60 -6.12 15.41 -29.12
CA SER A 60 -5.78 16.75 -29.59
C SER A 60 -5.70 17.76 -28.44
N ALA A 61 -6.61 17.71 -27.48
CA ALA A 61 -6.63 18.62 -26.34
C ALA A 61 -5.44 18.37 -25.40
N LEU A 62 -5.10 17.10 -25.12
CA LEU A 62 -3.93 16.72 -24.33
C LEU A 62 -2.63 17.26 -24.94
N LYS A 63 -2.46 17.14 -26.27
CA LYS A 63 -1.28 17.68 -26.96
C LYS A 63 -1.16 19.21 -26.90
N LYS A 64 -2.29 19.93 -26.92
CA LYS A 64 -2.30 21.40 -26.93
C LYS A 64 -2.19 22.02 -25.54
N ILE A 65 -2.89 21.46 -24.56
CA ILE A 65 -3.05 22.05 -23.23
C ILE A 65 -2.08 21.42 -22.22
N GLY A 66 -1.81 20.12 -22.33
CA GLY A 66 -0.98 19.32 -21.42
C GLY A 66 -1.59 19.08 -20.03
N ASP A 67 -2.22 20.09 -19.44
CA ASP A 67 -2.85 20.06 -18.11
C ASP A 67 -4.18 19.27 -18.15
N ARG A 68 -4.18 18.05 -17.59
CA ARG A 68 -5.35 17.15 -17.57
C ARG A 68 -6.56 17.80 -16.92
N GLU A 69 -6.35 18.57 -15.86
CA GLU A 69 -7.44 19.26 -15.18
C GLU A 69 -8.14 20.27 -16.11
N LEU A 70 -7.39 21.01 -16.92
CA LEU A 70 -7.96 21.90 -17.92
C LEU A 70 -8.53 21.18 -19.13
N VAL A 71 -7.89 20.11 -19.60
CA VAL A 71 -8.40 19.28 -20.70
C VAL A 71 -9.77 18.72 -20.34
N SER A 72 -9.96 18.29 -19.09
CA SER A 72 -11.27 17.76 -18.64
C SER A 72 -12.39 18.79 -18.79
N ILE A 73 -12.11 20.06 -18.46
CA ILE A 73 -13.06 21.17 -18.58
C ILE A 73 -13.31 21.50 -20.05
N GLU A 74 -12.26 21.65 -20.85
CA GLU A 74 -12.39 21.97 -22.28
C GLU A 74 -13.19 20.91 -23.04
N ILE A 75 -12.93 19.63 -22.78
CA ILE A 75 -13.69 18.53 -23.38
C ILE A 75 -15.16 18.55 -22.91
N ALA A 76 -15.42 18.82 -21.63
CA ALA A 76 -16.79 18.95 -21.14
C ALA A 76 -17.57 20.08 -21.85
N ARG A 77 -16.92 21.24 -22.12
CA ARG A 77 -17.50 22.34 -22.90
C ARG A 77 -17.82 21.93 -24.34
N GLN A 78 -16.90 21.22 -25.00
CA GLN A 78 -17.09 20.72 -26.36
C GLN A 78 -18.20 19.67 -26.48
N ILE A 79 -18.54 18.96 -25.39
CA ILE A 79 -19.66 18.01 -25.40
C ILE A 79 -20.99 18.75 -25.47
N VAL A 80 -21.10 19.90 -24.80
CA VAL A 80 -22.35 20.67 -24.69
C VAL A 80 -22.48 21.81 -25.70
N ASP A 81 -21.48 22.02 -26.56
CA ASP A 81 -21.45 23.11 -27.55
C ASP A 81 -22.52 23.03 -28.64
N GLY A 82 -23.24 21.89 -28.72
CA GLY A 82 -24.31 21.62 -29.69
C GLY A 82 -23.84 21.46 -31.14
N LYS A 83 -22.54 21.62 -31.42
CA LYS A 83 -21.95 21.53 -32.75
C LYS A 83 -21.57 20.11 -33.10
N THR A 84 -21.00 19.38 -32.13
CA THR A 84 -20.47 18.03 -32.39
C THR A 84 -21.41 16.94 -31.91
N TYR A 85 -21.96 17.10 -30.70
CA TYR A 85 -22.83 16.11 -30.07
C TYR A 85 -24.19 16.73 -29.85
N ARG A 86 -25.25 15.94 -30.10
CA ARG A 86 -26.63 16.34 -29.89
C ARG A 86 -27.26 15.37 -28.90
N PHE A 87 -27.91 15.92 -27.89
CA PHE A 87 -28.62 15.19 -26.85
C PHE A 87 -30.08 15.64 -26.86
N ASP A 88 -30.99 14.71 -26.61
CA ASP A 88 -32.43 15.02 -26.59
C ASP A 88 -32.81 15.84 -25.35
N ARG A 89 -32.13 15.58 -24.22
CA ARG A 89 -32.33 16.25 -22.94
C ARG A 89 -31.08 16.99 -22.50
N ILE A 90 -31.28 18.14 -21.86
CA ILE A 90 -30.21 18.93 -21.26
C ILE A 90 -29.54 18.15 -20.12
N GLU A 91 -30.31 17.35 -19.36
CA GLU A 91 -29.76 16.49 -18.31
C GLU A 91 -28.80 15.44 -18.86
N ASP A 92 -29.10 14.83 -20.02
CA ASP A 92 -28.23 13.83 -20.64
C ASP A 92 -26.92 14.46 -21.13
N ALA A 93 -26.99 15.68 -21.69
CA ALA A 93 -25.80 16.45 -22.07
C ALA A 93 -24.93 16.79 -20.85
N LEU A 94 -25.55 17.21 -19.73
CA LEU A 94 -24.86 17.50 -18.47
C LEU A 94 -24.20 16.25 -17.89
N ASP A 95 -24.93 15.15 -17.76
CA ASP A 95 -24.43 13.89 -17.23
C ASP A 95 -23.24 13.39 -18.07
N GLN A 96 -23.39 13.38 -19.40
CA GLN A 96 -22.32 12.98 -20.31
C GLN A 96 -21.07 13.85 -20.17
N ALA A 97 -21.22 15.18 -20.13
CA ALA A 97 -20.11 16.11 -20.00
C ALA A 97 -19.35 15.94 -18.67
N ILE A 98 -20.07 15.79 -17.55
CA ILE A 98 -19.48 15.62 -16.23
C ILE A 98 -18.79 14.26 -16.12
N ARG A 99 -19.42 13.18 -16.59
CA ARG A 99 -18.80 11.83 -16.57
C ARG A 99 -17.56 11.77 -17.43
N THR A 100 -17.57 12.36 -18.62
CA THR A 100 -16.40 12.40 -19.51
C THR A 100 -15.27 13.22 -18.90
N GLY A 101 -15.57 14.40 -18.35
CA GLY A 101 -14.59 15.23 -17.65
C GLY A 101 -13.99 14.51 -16.44
N LEU A 102 -14.82 13.89 -15.60
CA LEU A 102 -14.36 13.12 -14.45
C LEU A 102 -13.55 11.89 -14.87
N ALA A 103 -13.92 11.21 -15.96
CA ALA A 103 -13.17 10.08 -16.50
C ALA A 103 -11.75 10.50 -16.96
N ILE A 104 -11.60 11.66 -17.61
CA ILE A 104 -10.28 12.21 -17.98
C ILE A 104 -9.43 12.47 -16.73
N LEU A 105 -10.01 13.07 -15.69
CA LEU A 105 -9.31 13.37 -14.42
C LEU A 105 -8.88 12.10 -13.68
N THR A 106 -9.70 11.06 -13.78
CA THR A 106 -9.49 9.76 -13.13
C THR A 106 -8.79 8.75 -14.04
N GLU A 107 -8.21 9.22 -15.14
CA GLU A 107 -7.43 8.46 -16.13
C GLU A 107 -8.21 7.32 -16.83
N GLY A 108 -9.54 7.30 -16.70
CA GLY A 108 -10.38 6.21 -17.17
C GLY A 108 -10.08 4.88 -16.47
N VAL A 109 -9.58 4.93 -15.22
CA VAL A 109 -9.25 3.73 -14.42
C VAL A 109 -10.24 3.53 -13.28
N LEU A 110 -10.59 4.61 -12.58
CA LEU A 110 -11.46 4.56 -11.40
C LEU A 110 -12.93 4.39 -11.79
N VAL A 111 -13.71 3.80 -10.88
CA VAL A 111 -15.16 3.58 -11.09
C VAL A 111 -16.01 4.84 -10.85
N ALA A 112 -15.44 5.90 -10.28
CA ALA A 112 -16.16 7.11 -9.89
C ALA A 112 -16.98 7.77 -11.03
N PRO A 113 -16.51 7.85 -12.29
CA PRO A 113 -17.33 8.35 -13.40
C PRO A 113 -18.55 7.47 -13.71
N LEU A 114 -18.51 6.19 -13.37
CA LEU A 114 -19.57 5.22 -13.65
C LEU A 114 -20.58 5.14 -12.51
N GLU A 115 -20.09 5.07 -11.27
CA GLU A 115 -20.93 4.80 -10.10
C GLU A 115 -20.96 5.95 -9.09
N GLY A 116 -19.93 6.80 -9.05
CA GLY A 116 -19.82 7.89 -8.08
C GLY A 116 -20.83 9.02 -8.30
N ILE A 117 -21.20 9.27 -9.56
CA ILE A 117 -22.31 10.14 -9.95
C ILE A 117 -23.53 9.26 -10.19
N ALA A 118 -24.48 9.37 -9.28
CA ALA A 118 -25.70 8.60 -9.26
C ALA A 118 -26.69 9.05 -10.34
N ASP A 119 -26.89 10.37 -10.42
CA ASP A 119 -27.86 11.01 -11.29
C ASP A 119 -27.52 12.51 -11.43
N VAL A 120 -27.96 13.12 -12.53
CA VAL A 120 -27.81 14.56 -12.78
C VAL A 120 -29.16 15.10 -13.22
N ARG A 121 -29.70 16.06 -12.46
CA ARG A 121 -31.05 16.59 -12.65
C ARG A 121 -31.05 18.10 -12.76
N LEU A 122 -32.13 18.64 -13.33
CA LEU A 122 -32.44 20.06 -13.27
C LEU A 122 -33.46 20.31 -12.16
N GLY A 123 -33.02 21.02 -11.11
CA GLY A 123 -33.88 21.50 -10.04
C GLY A 123 -34.45 22.89 -10.35
N ARG A 124 -35.47 23.29 -9.58
CA ARG A 124 -36.07 24.64 -9.65
C ARG A 124 -35.91 25.41 -8.35
N ASN A 125 -35.42 26.64 -8.46
CA ASN A 125 -35.34 27.60 -7.37
C ASN A 125 -36.73 28.16 -7.02
N LYS A 126 -36.84 28.83 -5.87
CA LYS A 126 -38.10 29.49 -5.46
C LYS A 126 -38.48 30.64 -6.39
N ASP A 127 -37.49 31.26 -7.03
CA ASP A 127 -37.66 32.32 -8.04
C ASP A 127 -38.01 31.78 -9.45
N GLY A 128 -38.17 30.46 -9.59
CA GLY A 128 -38.47 29.80 -10.87
C GLY A 128 -37.26 29.51 -11.76
N SER A 129 -36.05 29.97 -11.40
CA SER A 129 -34.83 29.66 -12.17
C SER A 129 -34.42 28.19 -12.02
N ASN A 130 -33.88 27.61 -13.09
CA ASN A 130 -33.36 26.23 -13.07
C ASN A 130 -31.92 26.21 -12.53
N TYR A 131 -31.54 25.13 -11.85
CA TYR A 131 -30.17 24.86 -11.40
C TYR A 131 -29.80 23.39 -11.62
N VAL A 132 -28.50 23.07 -11.56
CA VAL A 132 -28.02 21.68 -11.65
C VAL A 132 -27.98 21.03 -10.27
N ASP A 133 -28.62 19.87 -10.16
CA ASP A 133 -28.64 19.02 -8.98
C ASP A 133 -27.86 17.72 -9.24
N LEU A 134 -26.74 17.56 -8.53
CA LEU A 134 -25.85 16.40 -8.67
C LEU A 134 -26.05 15.42 -7.54
N TYR A 135 -26.48 14.21 -7.87
CA TYR A 135 -26.59 13.14 -6.89
C TYR A 135 -25.28 12.36 -6.85
N PHE A 136 -24.63 12.36 -5.68
CA PHE A 136 -23.44 11.57 -5.42
C PHE A 136 -23.78 10.27 -4.67
N SER A 137 -22.93 9.27 -4.88
CA SER A 137 -22.96 7.99 -4.16
C SER A 137 -21.64 7.74 -3.42
N GLY A 138 -21.60 6.77 -2.50
CA GLY A 138 -20.38 6.42 -1.75
C GLY A 138 -19.13 6.13 -2.61
N PRO A 139 -19.23 5.41 -3.74
CA PRO A 139 -18.13 5.19 -4.68
C PRO A 139 -17.37 6.45 -5.17
N ILE A 140 -17.96 7.66 -5.06
CA ILE A 140 -17.25 8.91 -5.39
C ILE A 140 -15.96 9.11 -4.58
N ARG A 141 -15.85 8.46 -3.42
CA ARG A 141 -14.63 8.47 -2.61
C ARG A 141 -13.39 8.03 -3.39
N SER A 142 -13.56 7.09 -4.31
CA SER A 142 -12.45 6.56 -5.14
C SER A 142 -11.81 7.62 -6.03
N ALA A 143 -12.54 8.66 -6.46
CA ALA A 143 -11.99 9.78 -7.25
C ALA A 143 -10.99 10.66 -6.47
N GLY A 144 -10.95 10.52 -5.15
CA GLY A 144 -10.25 11.41 -4.24
C GLY A 144 -10.88 12.81 -4.16
N GLY A 145 -10.43 13.62 -3.19
CA GLY A 145 -10.97 14.96 -2.96
C GLY A 145 -10.85 15.91 -4.17
N THR A 146 -9.80 15.79 -4.98
CA THR A 146 -9.66 16.62 -6.18
C THR A 146 -10.69 16.24 -7.25
N GLY A 147 -10.90 14.95 -7.53
CA GLY A 147 -11.92 14.51 -8.49
C GLY A 147 -13.33 14.87 -8.04
N GLN A 148 -13.62 14.74 -6.74
CA GLN A 148 -14.88 15.18 -6.12
C GLN A 148 -15.14 16.67 -6.38
N ALA A 149 -14.21 17.55 -6.02
CA ALA A 149 -14.41 18.98 -6.17
C ALA A 149 -14.41 19.43 -7.65
N MET A 150 -13.59 18.80 -8.50
CA MET A 150 -13.59 19.08 -9.94
C MET A 150 -14.90 18.67 -10.62
N SER A 151 -15.59 17.62 -10.15
CA SER A 151 -16.91 17.26 -10.69
C SER A 151 -17.93 18.39 -10.51
N VAL A 152 -17.89 19.08 -9.37
CA VAL A 152 -18.71 20.27 -9.09
C VAL A 152 -18.29 21.45 -9.96
N LEU A 153 -16.98 21.66 -10.15
CA LEU A 153 -16.47 22.73 -11.01
C LEU A 153 -16.84 22.52 -12.48
N ILE A 154 -16.70 21.29 -13.01
CA ILE A 154 -17.08 20.94 -14.37
C ILE A 154 -18.58 21.20 -14.57
N ALA A 155 -19.42 20.77 -13.63
CA ALA A 155 -20.85 21.04 -13.69
C ALA A 155 -21.16 22.55 -13.71
N ASP A 156 -20.45 23.36 -12.93
CA ASP A 156 -20.62 24.83 -12.94
C ASP A 156 -20.16 25.48 -14.24
N VAL A 157 -19.13 24.97 -14.91
CA VAL A 157 -18.72 25.47 -16.22
C VAL A 157 -19.76 25.10 -17.28
N VAL A 158 -20.13 23.83 -17.35
CA VAL A 158 -21.07 23.30 -18.35
C VAL A 158 -22.45 23.97 -18.21
N ARG A 159 -22.94 24.16 -16.99
CA ARG A 159 -24.24 24.79 -16.76
C ARG A 159 -24.28 26.26 -17.19
N ARG A 160 -23.16 26.98 -17.12
CA ARG A 160 -23.06 28.36 -17.64
C ARG A 160 -23.14 28.39 -19.15
N ASP A 161 -22.44 27.47 -19.83
CA ASP A 161 -22.48 27.36 -21.29
C ASP A 161 -23.89 26.99 -21.79
N LEU A 162 -24.65 26.22 -21.00
CA LEU A 162 -26.05 25.87 -21.28
C LEU A 162 -27.08 26.91 -20.81
N GLY A 163 -26.64 28.04 -20.23
CA GLY A 163 -27.54 29.10 -19.76
C GLY A 163 -28.39 28.75 -18.53
N ILE A 164 -27.98 27.76 -17.73
CA ILE A 164 -28.67 27.33 -16.51
C ILE A 164 -28.28 28.24 -15.33
N GLY A 165 -29.27 28.60 -14.51
CA GLY A 165 -29.12 29.44 -13.32
C GLY A 165 -28.27 28.82 -12.20
N ARG A 166 -28.08 29.59 -11.13
CA ARG A 166 -27.32 29.20 -9.94
C ARG A 166 -28.25 28.52 -8.93
N TYR A 167 -27.76 27.52 -8.22
CA TYR A 167 -28.47 26.96 -7.06
C TYR A 167 -28.62 27.99 -5.92
N ILE A 168 -29.84 28.13 -5.40
CA ILE A 168 -30.15 28.97 -4.24
C ILE A 168 -30.68 28.06 -3.12
N PRO A 169 -29.86 27.73 -2.10
CA PRO A 169 -30.25 26.87 -1.00
C PRO A 169 -31.23 27.57 -0.06
N THR A 170 -32.11 26.78 0.54
CA THR A 170 -32.94 27.19 1.66
C THR A 170 -32.20 27.00 2.98
N HIS A 171 -32.62 27.72 4.02
CA HIS A 171 -32.04 27.57 5.36
C HIS A 171 -32.09 26.12 5.87
N GLY A 172 -33.22 25.41 5.66
CA GLY A 172 -33.36 24.02 6.07
C GLY A 172 -32.36 23.07 5.40
N GLU A 173 -32.01 23.30 4.13
CA GLU A 173 -31.00 22.51 3.41
C GLU A 173 -29.60 22.73 3.98
N ILE A 174 -29.25 23.97 4.34
CA ILE A 174 -27.96 24.31 4.94
C ILE A 174 -27.81 23.63 6.31
N GLU A 175 -28.82 23.78 7.17
CA GLU A 175 -28.81 23.16 8.49
C GLU A 175 -28.82 21.62 8.42
N ARG A 176 -29.47 21.05 7.41
CA ARG A 176 -29.39 19.61 7.12
C ARG A 176 -27.95 19.15 6.86
N TYR A 177 -27.12 19.91 6.12
CA TYR A 177 -25.70 19.55 5.94
C TYR A 177 -24.89 19.70 7.24
N LYS A 178 -25.21 20.70 8.07
CA LYS A 178 -24.59 20.87 9.40
C LYS A 178 -24.91 19.70 10.34
N GLU A 179 -26.07 19.05 10.19
CA GLU A 179 -26.44 17.83 10.91
C GLU A 179 -25.77 16.58 10.29
N GLU A 180 -25.84 16.42 8.97
CA GLU A 180 -25.39 15.22 8.27
C GLU A 180 -23.87 14.97 8.37
N ILE A 181 -23.02 15.99 8.18
CA ILE A 181 -21.56 15.80 8.11
C ILE A 181 -20.98 15.31 9.46
N PRO A 182 -21.32 15.90 10.62
CA PRO A 182 -20.90 15.39 11.92
C PRO A 182 -21.47 14.01 12.25
N LEU A 183 -22.71 13.70 11.85
CA LEU A 183 -23.28 12.36 12.01
C LEU A 183 -22.54 11.34 11.15
N TYR A 184 -22.27 11.67 9.89
CA TYR A 184 -21.52 10.82 8.98
C TYR A 184 -20.12 10.50 9.52
N LYS A 185 -19.44 11.44 10.21
CA LYS A 185 -18.15 11.19 10.88
C LYS A 185 -18.22 10.09 11.96
N ARG A 186 -19.38 9.90 12.60
CA ARG A 186 -19.58 8.84 13.61
C ARG A 186 -19.69 7.46 12.97
N VAL A 187 -20.25 7.40 11.77
CA VAL A 187 -20.45 6.15 11.02
C VAL A 187 -19.21 5.80 10.19
N GLN A 188 -18.61 6.79 9.53
CA GLN A 188 -17.50 6.64 8.60
C GLN A 188 -16.38 7.65 8.90
N HIS A 189 -15.14 7.23 8.70
CA HIS A 189 -14.00 8.13 8.89
C HIS A 189 -13.94 9.19 7.76
N LEU A 190 -14.06 10.48 8.08
CA LEU A 190 -13.69 11.60 7.18
C LEU A 190 -12.23 12.02 7.36
N GLN A 191 -11.53 12.31 6.26
CA GLN A 191 -10.16 12.86 6.26
C GLN A 191 -10.09 14.28 6.84
N TYR A 192 -11.13 15.09 6.59
CA TYR A 192 -11.28 16.43 7.11
C TYR A 192 -12.70 16.59 7.65
N LEU A 193 -12.83 17.11 8.87
CA LEU A 193 -14.12 17.44 9.45
C LEU A 193 -14.28 18.96 9.42
N PRO A 194 -15.07 19.52 8.49
CA PRO A 194 -15.28 20.97 8.42
C PRO A 194 -16.07 21.47 9.63
N SER A 195 -15.83 22.71 10.03
CA SER A 195 -16.64 23.38 11.05
C SER A 195 -18.04 23.72 10.53
N ALA A 196 -18.99 23.99 11.43
CA ALA A 196 -20.35 24.40 11.01
C ALA A 196 -20.34 25.66 10.12
N GLU A 197 -19.45 26.62 10.39
CA GLU A 197 -19.27 27.82 9.57
C GLU A 197 -18.71 27.49 8.18
N GLU A 198 -17.77 26.55 8.11
CA GLU A 198 -17.19 26.10 6.84
C GLU A 198 -18.23 25.37 5.98
N ILE A 199 -19.05 24.52 6.60
CA ILE A 199 -20.17 23.83 5.94
C ILE A 199 -21.16 24.86 5.42
N GLU A 200 -21.57 25.81 6.25
CA GLU A 200 -22.50 26.88 5.86
C GLU A 200 -21.97 27.69 4.70
N ARG A 201 -20.71 28.10 4.75
CA ARG A 201 -20.09 28.91 3.69
C ARG A 201 -20.07 28.19 2.36
N VAL A 202 -19.66 26.92 2.34
CA VAL A 202 -19.64 26.12 1.11
C VAL A 202 -21.05 25.86 0.59
N THR A 203 -21.97 25.44 1.46
CA THR A 203 -23.33 25.05 1.05
C THR A 203 -24.19 26.24 0.63
N SER A 204 -24.03 27.41 1.27
CA SER A 204 -24.71 28.67 0.90
C SER A 204 -24.17 29.27 -0.41
N SER A 205 -22.89 29.06 -0.71
CA SER A 205 -22.22 29.73 -1.84
C SER A 205 -22.04 28.85 -3.07
N CYS A 206 -22.10 27.52 -2.95
CA CYS A 206 -21.90 26.63 -4.08
C CYS A 206 -22.97 26.85 -5.18
N PRO A 207 -22.59 27.08 -6.45
CA PRO A 207 -23.54 27.35 -7.52
C PRO A 207 -24.30 26.11 -8.01
N ILE A 208 -23.92 24.92 -7.54
CA ILE A 208 -24.49 23.62 -7.88
C ILE A 208 -25.01 22.96 -6.60
N CYS A 209 -26.16 22.29 -6.68
CA CYS A 209 -26.66 21.53 -5.56
C CYS A 209 -25.90 20.19 -5.44
N ILE A 210 -25.29 19.95 -4.28
CA ILE A 210 -24.52 18.75 -3.98
C ILE A 210 -25.42 17.81 -3.19
N ASN A 211 -26.13 16.93 -3.88
CA ASN A 211 -27.09 16.01 -3.29
C ASN A 211 -26.53 14.58 -3.29
N GLY A 212 -27.34 13.62 -2.86
CA GLY A 212 -26.94 12.22 -2.87
C GLY A 212 -28.03 11.30 -2.37
N GLU A 213 -27.81 10.01 -2.54
CA GLU A 213 -28.68 9.00 -1.96
C GLU A 213 -28.41 8.79 -0.47
N GLY A 214 -29.41 8.26 0.24
CA GLY A 214 -29.27 7.80 1.62
C GLY A 214 -28.40 6.55 1.70
N THR A 215 -27.08 6.73 1.80
CA THR A 215 -26.12 5.62 1.76
C THR A 215 -26.02 4.87 3.07
N GLU A 216 -26.19 5.55 4.21
CA GLU A 216 -26.11 4.94 5.55
C GLU A 216 -27.51 4.69 6.12
N GLU A 217 -27.67 3.69 6.99
CA GLU A 217 -28.96 3.39 7.65
C GLU A 217 -29.35 4.42 8.73
N GLU A 218 -28.39 5.24 9.20
CA GLU A 218 -28.69 6.30 10.15
C GLU A 218 -29.56 7.40 9.50
N GLU A 219 -30.53 7.87 10.26
CA GLU A 219 -31.44 8.96 9.87
C GLU A 219 -31.09 10.25 10.60
N VAL A 220 -31.42 11.37 9.96
CA VAL A 220 -31.41 12.67 10.63
C VAL A 220 -32.63 12.85 11.53
N THR A 221 -32.48 13.75 12.49
CA THR A 221 -33.46 14.04 13.53
C THR A 221 -34.16 15.38 13.32
N GLY A 222 -33.42 16.43 12.93
CA GLY A 222 -33.95 17.78 12.84
C GLY A 222 -34.67 18.06 11.52
N TYR A 223 -33.91 18.07 10.41
CA TYR A 223 -34.37 18.60 9.13
C TYR A 223 -34.88 17.48 8.20
N ARG A 224 -35.99 16.83 8.59
CA ARG A 224 -36.63 15.75 7.83
C ARG A 224 -37.54 16.28 6.71
N ASP A 225 -37.76 15.46 5.69
CA ASP A 225 -38.76 15.64 4.62
C ASP A 225 -38.65 16.99 3.88
N LEU A 226 -37.41 17.43 3.61
CA LEU A 226 -37.17 18.65 2.84
C LEU A 226 -37.60 18.45 1.37
N PRO A 227 -38.28 19.42 0.73
CA PRO A 227 -38.87 19.24 -0.60
C PRO A 227 -37.91 18.79 -1.72
N ARG A 228 -36.62 19.12 -1.60
CA ARG A 228 -35.56 18.81 -2.59
C ARG A 228 -34.63 17.68 -2.15
N VAL A 229 -34.90 17.06 -0.99
CA VAL A 229 -34.10 15.97 -0.44
C VAL A 229 -34.99 14.75 -0.29
N GLU A 230 -34.81 13.77 -1.17
CA GLU A 230 -35.68 12.58 -1.28
C GLU A 230 -35.56 11.58 -0.11
N THR A 231 -34.65 11.82 0.83
CA THR A 231 -34.28 10.86 1.87
C THR A 231 -34.03 11.53 3.23
N ASN A 232 -34.41 10.85 4.30
CA ASN A 232 -34.05 11.21 5.68
C ASN A 232 -32.79 10.50 6.19
N ARG A 233 -32.21 9.61 5.39
CA ARG A 233 -30.94 8.93 5.68
C ARG A 233 -29.74 9.80 5.34
N LEU A 234 -28.59 9.52 5.94
CA LEU A 234 -27.35 10.26 5.67
C LEU A 234 -26.88 10.09 4.21
N ARG A 235 -26.55 11.21 3.55
CA ARG A 235 -26.07 11.22 2.16
C ARG A 235 -24.56 11.23 2.13
N GLY A 236 -23.95 10.06 2.27
CA GLY A 236 -22.49 9.92 2.38
C GLY A 236 -21.72 10.50 1.20
N GLY A 237 -22.22 10.33 -0.03
CA GLY A 237 -21.62 10.93 -1.24
C GLY A 237 -21.54 12.46 -1.16
N ALA A 238 -22.62 13.12 -0.75
CA ALA A 238 -22.65 14.58 -0.56
C ALA A 238 -21.71 15.03 0.57
N CYS A 239 -21.73 14.31 1.70
CA CYS A 239 -20.84 14.59 2.84
C CYS A 239 -19.36 14.54 2.43
N LEU A 240 -18.96 13.54 1.63
CA LEU A 240 -17.60 13.40 1.13
C LEU A 240 -17.21 14.56 0.20
N VAL A 241 -18.05 14.91 -0.78
CA VAL A 241 -17.76 15.97 -1.75
C VAL A 241 -17.62 17.33 -1.07
N ILE A 242 -18.43 17.62 -0.03
CA ILE A 242 -18.31 18.86 0.74
C ILE A 242 -17.04 18.83 1.59
N ALA A 243 -16.86 17.80 2.42
CA ALA A 243 -15.79 17.75 3.42
C ALA A 243 -14.40 17.45 2.83
N GLU A 244 -14.26 16.33 2.10
CA GLU A 244 -12.98 15.87 1.53
C GLU A 244 -12.69 16.51 0.16
N GLY A 245 -13.72 17.00 -0.54
CA GLY A 245 -13.61 17.71 -1.80
C GLY A 245 -13.43 19.21 -1.63
N LEU A 246 -14.56 19.93 -1.50
CA LEU A 246 -14.58 21.40 -1.56
C LEU A 246 -13.84 22.05 -0.40
N CYS A 247 -14.00 21.58 0.85
CA CYS A 247 -13.29 22.13 2.00
C CYS A 247 -11.79 21.76 1.97
N LEU A 248 -11.47 20.46 1.99
CA LEU A 248 -10.09 19.99 2.09
C LEU A 248 -9.22 20.35 0.86
N LYS A 249 -9.79 20.40 -0.34
CA LYS A 249 -9.05 20.73 -1.58
C LYS A 249 -9.32 22.14 -2.10
N ALA A 250 -9.93 23.02 -1.30
CA ALA A 250 -10.20 24.42 -1.65
C ALA A 250 -8.98 25.13 -2.30
N PRO A 251 -7.75 25.06 -1.77
CA PRO A 251 -6.61 25.78 -2.35
C PRO A 251 -6.28 25.35 -3.79
N LYS A 252 -6.39 24.04 -4.07
CA LYS A 252 -6.11 23.50 -5.41
C LYS A 252 -7.19 23.92 -6.41
N ILE A 253 -8.45 23.86 -6.01
CA ILE A 253 -9.59 24.24 -6.87
C ILE A 253 -9.59 25.74 -7.17
N TYR A 254 -9.30 26.56 -6.17
CA TYR A 254 -9.25 28.01 -6.34
C TYR A 254 -8.17 28.45 -7.35
N LYS A 255 -7.05 27.71 -7.47
CA LYS A 255 -6.04 27.94 -8.52
C LYS A 255 -6.63 27.79 -9.93
N HIS A 256 -7.47 26.78 -10.16
CA HIS A 256 -8.14 26.57 -11.45
C HIS A 256 -9.22 27.62 -11.72
N VAL A 257 -10.02 27.96 -10.71
CA VAL A 257 -11.02 29.04 -10.76
C VAL A 257 -10.37 30.36 -11.18
N LYS A 258 -9.23 30.74 -10.57
CA LYS A 258 -8.47 31.94 -10.94
C LYS A 258 -7.96 31.90 -12.38
N LYS A 259 -7.41 30.75 -12.81
CA LYS A 259 -6.89 30.57 -14.18
C LYS A 259 -8.00 30.70 -15.23
N LEU A 260 -9.20 30.20 -14.93
CA LEU A 260 -10.39 30.28 -15.78
C LEU A 260 -11.18 31.59 -15.64
N ARG A 261 -10.79 32.46 -14.68
CA ARG A 261 -11.49 33.72 -14.35
C ARG A 261 -12.98 33.51 -14.05
N LEU A 262 -13.32 32.41 -13.37
CA LEU A 262 -14.70 32.10 -13.00
C LEU A 262 -15.15 32.93 -11.79
N LYS A 263 -16.19 33.74 -11.98
CA LYS A 263 -16.87 34.49 -10.90
C LYS A 263 -17.75 33.56 -10.04
N GLY A 264 -17.94 33.88 -8.77
CA GLY A 264 -18.88 33.16 -7.86
C GLY A 264 -18.24 32.04 -7.03
N TRP A 265 -16.92 31.94 -7.03
CA TRP A 265 -16.12 30.97 -6.27
C TRP A 265 -15.18 31.64 -5.26
N GLU A 266 -15.38 32.94 -4.99
CA GLU A 266 -14.58 33.75 -4.07
C GLU A 266 -14.67 33.22 -2.62
N PHE A 267 -15.75 32.50 -2.28
CA PHE A 267 -15.93 31.86 -0.96
C PHE A 267 -14.83 30.84 -0.60
N LEU A 268 -14.11 30.28 -1.58
CA LEU A 268 -12.99 29.38 -1.32
C LEU A 268 -11.75 30.10 -0.77
N GLU A 269 -11.65 31.42 -0.94
CA GLU A 269 -10.47 32.19 -0.51
C GLU A 269 -10.25 32.13 1.00
N SER A 270 -11.33 32.09 1.79
CA SER A 270 -11.24 32.01 3.24
C SER A 270 -10.67 30.68 3.78
N PHE A 271 -10.61 29.65 2.94
CA PHE A 271 -9.99 28.37 3.29
C PHE A 271 -8.48 28.37 3.06
N ILE A 272 -7.94 29.39 2.38
CA ILE A 272 -6.51 29.53 2.05
C ILE A 272 -5.77 30.27 3.17
N SER A 273 -6.40 31.28 3.76
CA SER A 273 -5.78 32.16 4.77
C SER A 273 -5.53 31.49 6.13
N LYS A 274 -6.22 30.39 6.46
CA LYS A 274 -5.99 29.64 7.72
C LYS A 274 -4.83 28.65 7.67
N GLY A 275 -4.25 28.39 6.48
CA GLY A 275 -3.21 27.37 6.28
C GLY A 275 -1.77 27.88 6.24
N THR A 276 -1.55 29.20 6.25
CA THR A 276 -0.23 29.82 5.98
C THR A 276 0.42 30.50 7.19
N ASP A 277 0.04 30.17 8.42
CA ASP A 277 0.70 30.69 9.64
C ASP A 277 1.91 29.84 10.08
N THR A 278 2.73 29.41 9.11
CA THR A 278 4.08 28.85 9.38
C THR A 278 5.11 29.48 8.46
N SER A 279 5.22 30.80 8.51
CA SER A 279 6.43 31.48 8.05
C SER A 279 6.79 32.63 9.00
N LYS A 280 7.16 32.28 10.23
CA LYS A 280 8.24 33.04 10.87
C LYS A 280 9.50 32.73 10.07
N LYS A 281 9.78 33.54 9.04
CA LYS A 281 11.11 33.64 8.43
C LYS A 281 12.07 34.19 9.49
N GLY A 282 12.55 33.33 10.38
CA GLY A 282 13.83 33.55 11.03
C GLY A 282 14.93 33.22 10.03
N ASN A 283 16.07 33.90 10.10
CA ASN A 283 17.25 33.64 9.26
C ASN A 283 17.96 32.30 9.60
N GLY A 284 17.24 31.28 10.08
CA GLY A 284 17.78 30.00 10.55
C GLY A 284 17.24 28.79 9.78
N ILE A 285 17.87 27.62 10.00
CA ILE A 285 17.47 26.34 9.41
C ILE A 285 16.07 25.94 9.94
N PRO A 286 15.09 25.61 9.09
CA PRO A 286 13.74 25.24 9.53
C PRO A 286 13.76 24.02 10.47
N PRO A 287 13.13 24.05 11.65
CA PRO A 287 13.12 22.90 12.55
C PRO A 287 12.20 21.78 12.04
N ILE A 288 12.64 20.53 12.13
CA ILE A 288 11.82 19.36 11.79
C ILE A 288 11.39 18.63 13.08
N LEU A 289 10.16 18.84 13.50
CA LEU A 289 9.63 18.31 14.76
C LEU A 289 9.22 16.83 14.65
N PRO A 290 9.41 16.02 15.72
CA PRO A 290 8.95 14.63 15.75
C PRO A 290 7.43 14.50 15.62
N SER A 291 6.95 13.49 14.89
CA SER A 291 5.51 13.25 14.70
C SER A 291 5.03 11.93 15.31
N SER A 292 4.06 11.99 16.23
CA SER A 292 3.46 10.80 16.86
C SER A 292 2.24 10.23 16.10
N LYS A 293 1.87 10.81 14.95
CA LYS A 293 0.65 10.45 14.21
C LYS A 293 0.59 8.97 13.84
N TYR A 294 1.71 8.37 13.43
CA TYR A 294 1.72 6.96 13.03
C TYR A 294 1.41 6.03 14.20
N ILE A 295 1.87 6.33 15.43
CA ILE A 295 1.62 5.54 16.65
C ILE A 295 0.20 5.74 17.19
N GLY A 296 -0.55 6.75 16.75
CA GLY A 296 -1.90 7.02 17.27
C GLY A 296 -2.92 5.87 17.17
N GLU A 297 -2.66 4.87 16.33
CA GLU A 297 -3.54 3.70 16.10
C GLU A 297 -2.76 2.38 16.27
N VAL A 298 -2.14 2.16 17.44
CA VAL A 298 -1.54 0.85 17.76
C VAL A 298 -2.63 -0.19 17.96
N ILE A 299 -2.51 -1.33 17.28
CA ILE A 299 -3.43 -2.48 17.38
C ILE A 299 -2.63 -3.66 17.92
N ALA A 300 -3.29 -4.53 18.69
CA ALA A 300 -2.66 -5.75 19.20
C ALA A 300 -2.17 -6.67 18.06
N GLY A 301 -0.95 -7.19 18.23
CA GLY A 301 -0.19 -7.94 17.24
C GLY A 301 0.56 -7.09 16.22
N ARG A 302 0.50 -5.76 16.28
CA ARG A 302 1.22 -4.87 15.36
C ARG A 302 2.28 -4.07 16.13
N PRO A 303 3.52 -4.58 16.21
CA PRO A 303 4.56 -3.97 17.03
C PRO A 303 4.91 -2.55 16.58
N VAL A 304 5.29 -1.73 17.55
CA VAL A 304 5.99 -0.47 17.33
C VAL A 304 7.48 -0.81 17.31
N PHE A 305 8.19 -0.37 16.28
CA PHE A 305 9.62 -0.62 16.15
C PHE A 305 10.44 0.54 16.70
N SER A 306 9.98 1.78 16.55
CA SER A 306 10.64 2.95 17.11
C SER A 306 9.62 4.02 17.42
N HIS A 307 9.82 4.77 18.51
CA HIS A 307 9.16 6.04 18.76
C HIS A 307 9.71 7.16 17.85
N PRO A 308 9.00 8.30 17.73
CA PRO A 308 9.36 9.35 16.78
C PRO A 308 10.73 9.95 17.09
N SER A 309 11.63 9.97 16.10
CA SER A 309 12.98 10.54 16.19
C SER A 309 13.80 10.10 17.42
N ARG A 310 13.51 8.92 18.01
CA ARG A 310 14.22 8.42 19.20
C ARG A 310 15.55 7.75 18.85
N LYS A 311 16.53 7.88 19.76
CA LYS A 311 17.82 7.16 19.73
C LYS A 311 17.60 5.65 19.63
N GLY A 312 18.33 5.01 18.73
CA GLY A 312 18.20 3.57 18.42
C GLY A 312 17.07 3.21 17.45
N GLY A 313 16.29 4.18 16.97
CA GLY A 313 15.36 3.98 15.85
C GLY A 313 16.08 3.74 14.53
N PHE A 314 15.32 3.59 13.44
CA PHE A 314 15.93 3.38 12.11
C PHE A 314 16.73 4.60 11.68
N ARG A 315 18.00 4.43 11.32
CA ARG A 315 18.87 5.51 10.86
C ARG A 315 18.51 5.88 9.42
N LEU A 316 18.20 7.15 9.16
CA LEU A 316 17.84 7.60 7.83
C LEU A 316 19.05 7.52 6.89
N ARG A 317 18.94 6.74 5.81
CA ARG A 317 19.89 6.78 4.69
C ARG A 317 19.14 7.13 3.41
N TYR A 318 19.63 8.14 2.69
CA TYR A 318 19.05 8.49 1.40
C TYR A 318 19.60 7.59 0.31
N GLY A 319 18.69 7.03 -0.48
CA GLY A 319 19.04 6.23 -1.64
C GLY A 319 17.87 5.40 -2.10
N ARG A 320 18.06 4.69 -3.20
CA ARG A 320 17.04 3.87 -3.82
C ARG A 320 17.61 2.51 -4.17
N ALA A 321 17.07 1.47 -3.52
CA ALA A 321 17.31 0.10 -3.91
C ALA A 321 16.59 -0.23 -5.23
N ARG A 322 16.96 -1.34 -5.89
CA ARG A 322 16.21 -1.86 -7.06
C ARG A 322 14.71 -2.04 -6.78
N THR A 323 14.37 -2.34 -5.52
CA THR A 323 13.02 -2.55 -4.97
C THR A 323 12.39 -1.28 -4.35
N GLY A 324 13.08 -0.14 -4.39
CA GLY A 324 12.65 1.11 -3.76
C GLY A 324 11.91 2.08 -4.69
N GLY A 325 11.16 3.00 -4.09
CA GLY A 325 10.34 4.03 -4.75
C GLY A 325 8.87 3.65 -4.82
N LEU A 326 8.01 4.58 -5.25
CA LEU A 326 6.55 4.41 -5.26
C LEU A 326 6.03 3.99 -3.88
N ALA A 327 6.46 4.69 -2.82
CA ALA A 327 6.24 4.39 -1.41
C ALA A 327 6.98 3.18 -0.82
N ALA A 328 7.79 2.42 -1.57
CA ALA A 328 8.60 1.35 -0.99
C ALA A 328 9.95 1.86 -0.44
N THR A 329 10.31 1.37 0.74
CA THR A 329 11.61 1.60 1.39
C THR A 329 12.36 0.28 1.55
N ALA A 330 13.67 0.35 1.79
CA ALA A 330 14.48 -0.84 2.02
C ALA A 330 15.12 -0.84 3.41
N ILE A 331 15.22 -2.02 4.01
CA ILE A 331 15.87 -2.25 5.31
C ILE A 331 16.77 -3.47 5.19
N ASN A 332 17.75 -3.57 6.10
CA ASN A 332 18.62 -4.73 6.13
C ASN A 332 17.81 -6.02 6.49
N PRO A 333 17.96 -7.12 5.74
CA PRO A 333 17.32 -8.40 6.05
C PRO A 333 17.58 -8.94 7.46
N ALA A 334 18.78 -8.75 8.02
CA ALA A 334 19.11 -9.10 9.41
C ALA A 334 18.19 -8.38 10.40
N THR A 335 17.86 -7.10 10.16
CA THR A 335 16.88 -6.36 10.96
C THR A 335 15.49 -7.03 10.91
N MET A 336 15.07 -7.52 9.74
CA MET A 336 13.78 -8.21 9.60
C MET A 336 13.69 -9.44 10.51
N TYR A 337 14.75 -10.25 10.55
CA TYR A 337 14.84 -11.42 11.42
C TYR A 337 14.87 -11.05 12.90
N ILE A 338 15.78 -10.14 13.29
CA ILE A 338 15.98 -9.70 14.68
C ILE A 338 14.71 -9.08 15.29
N LEU A 339 13.88 -8.44 14.47
CA LEU A 339 12.55 -7.97 14.86
C LEU A 339 11.50 -9.09 14.87
N ASN A 340 11.91 -10.30 15.29
CA ASN A 340 11.10 -11.52 15.37
C ASN A 340 10.37 -11.85 14.06
N SER A 341 10.93 -11.53 12.90
CA SER A 341 10.27 -11.75 11.59
C SER A 341 8.86 -11.14 11.49
N PHE A 342 8.57 -10.06 12.23
CA PHE A 342 7.32 -9.32 12.03
C PHE A 342 7.33 -8.55 10.71
N ILE A 343 8.51 -8.06 10.33
CA ILE A 343 8.74 -7.42 9.04
C ILE A 343 9.21 -8.49 8.07
N THR A 344 8.56 -8.54 6.92
CA THR A 344 8.92 -9.37 5.77
C THR A 344 8.84 -8.54 4.51
N VAL A 345 9.28 -9.10 3.38
CA VAL A 345 9.12 -8.47 2.07
C VAL A 345 7.62 -8.25 1.79
N GLY A 346 7.22 -6.98 1.68
CA GLY A 346 5.82 -6.57 1.48
C GLY A 346 5.04 -6.26 2.76
N THR A 347 5.61 -6.44 3.96
CA THR A 347 4.95 -5.95 5.18
C THR A 347 4.85 -4.43 5.12
N GLN A 348 3.64 -3.90 5.25
CA GLN A 348 3.42 -2.47 5.38
C GLN A 348 3.98 -2.00 6.72
N ILE A 349 4.81 -0.98 6.69
CA ILE A 349 5.30 -0.21 7.83
C ILE A 349 4.66 1.18 7.76
N LYS A 350 4.10 1.65 8.88
CA LYS A 350 3.72 3.06 9.01
C LYS A 350 4.91 3.82 9.58
N THR A 351 5.41 4.78 8.81
CA THR A 351 6.58 5.59 9.14
C THR A 351 6.18 6.95 9.70
N GLU A 352 7.10 7.56 10.44
CA GLU A 352 6.99 8.94 10.90
C GLU A 352 7.02 9.94 9.73
N ARG A 353 7.88 9.68 8.75
CA ARG A 353 8.19 10.52 7.59
C ARG A 353 8.90 9.68 6.51
N PRO A 354 8.94 10.12 5.24
CA PRO A 354 8.21 11.26 4.67
C PRO A 354 6.71 10.98 4.45
N GLY A 355 6.32 9.71 4.28
CA GLY A 355 4.94 9.28 4.05
C GLY A 355 4.28 8.57 5.23
N LYS A 356 2.98 8.26 5.08
CA LYS A 356 2.15 7.59 6.10
C LYS A 356 2.35 6.08 6.15
N GLY A 357 2.79 5.48 5.06
CA GLY A 357 2.91 4.05 4.87
C GLY A 357 3.95 3.76 3.79
N THR A 358 4.61 2.63 3.93
CA THR A 358 5.60 2.07 3.00
C THR A 358 5.55 0.56 3.14
N ILE A 359 5.90 -0.19 2.10
CA ILE A 359 6.31 -1.59 2.30
C ILE A 359 7.79 -1.68 2.66
N ALA A 360 8.17 -2.71 3.41
CA ALA A 360 9.56 -3.08 3.61
C ALA A 360 10.06 -3.98 2.48
N THR A 361 11.24 -3.67 1.95
CA THR A 361 11.98 -4.50 0.98
C THR A 361 13.42 -4.74 1.46
N PRO A 362 14.12 -5.78 0.97
CA PRO A 362 15.44 -6.11 1.48
C PRO A 362 16.56 -5.35 0.76
N CYS A 363 17.54 -4.85 1.52
CA CYS A 363 18.80 -4.32 1.01
C CYS A 363 19.92 -4.70 1.99
N ASP A 364 20.83 -5.57 1.58
CA ASP A 364 21.96 -6.05 2.39
C ASP A 364 23.22 -5.20 2.27
N GLN A 365 23.24 -4.20 1.39
CA GLN A 365 24.34 -3.22 1.31
C GLN A 365 24.30 -2.14 2.41
N ILE A 366 23.18 -2.01 3.12
CA ILE A 366 23.01 -1.06 4.22
C ILE A 366 23.26 -1.74 5.57
N GLU A 367 23.64 -0.94 6.57
CA GLU A 367 24.00 -1.47 7.88
C GLU A 367 22.78 -2.02 8.63
N GLY A 368 22.94 -3.22 9.20
CA GLY A 368 21.95 -3.88 10.05
C GLY A 368 21.94 -3.37 11.50
N PRO A 369 21.23 -4.07 12.41
CA PRO A 369 21.04 -3.61 13.76
C PRO A 369 22.28 -3.84 14.63
N ILE A 370 22.42 -3.00 15.66
CA ILE A 370 23.40 -3.19 16.73
C ILE A 370 22.69 -3.79 17.93
N VAL A 371 23.16 -4.94 18.40
CA VAL A 371 22.52 -5.71 19.48
C VAL A 371 23.51 -5.96 20.62
N LEU A 372 22.97 -5.90 21.84
CA LEU A 372 23.65 -6.32 23.06
C LEU A 372 23.22 -7.76 23.36
N LEU A 373 24.19 -8.66 23.42
CA LEU A 373 23.97 -10.08 23.73
C LEU A 373 23.93 -10.32 25.24
N GLN A 374 23.37 -11.47 25.66
CA GLN A 374 23.31 -11.86 27.07
C GLN A 374 24.70 -12.01 27.71
N ASN A 375 25.70 -12.41 26.93
CA ASN A 375 27.10 -12.51 27.37
C ASN A 375 27.78 -11.13 27.57
N GLY A 376 27.09 -10.04 27.23
CA GLY A 376 27.57 -8.67 27.37
C GLY A 376 28.30 -8.11 26.15
N ASP A 377 28.44 -8.87 25.06
CA ASP A 377 29.03 -8.39 23.80
C ASP A 377 28.06 -7.44 23.07
N LEU A 378 28.61 -6.37 22.49
CA LEU A 378 27.91 -5.44 21.62
C LEU A 378 28.38 -5.67 20.18
N VAL A 379 27.49 -6.16 19.33
CA VAL A 379 27.80 -6.57 17.95
C VAL A 379 26.83 -5.93 16.96
N GLN A 380 27.33 -5.62 15.75
CA GLN A 380 26.52 -5.24 14.61
C GLN A 380 26.30 -6.49 13.75
N ILE A 381 25.08 -6.67 13.27
CA ILE A 381 24.67 -7.89 12.55
C ILE A 381 24.17 -7.47 11.17
N ASP A 382 24.95 -7.73 10.14
CA ASP A 382 24.60 -7.33 8.78
C ASP A 382 24.06 -8.51 7.95
N ASP A 383 24.41 -9.74 8.34
CA ASP A 383 24.06 -10.98 7.62
C ASP A 383 22.85 -11.70 8.22
N THR A 384 22.07 -12.36 7.34
CA THR A 384 20.87 -13.10 7.74
C THR A 384 21.17 -14.37 8.53
N GLU A 385 22.27 -15.05 8.19
CA GLU A 385 22.66 -16.30 8.85
C GLU A 385 23.02 -16.06 10.33
N ASP A 386 23.82 -15.02 10.58
CA ASP A 386 24.17 -14.57 11.93
C ASP A 386 22.91 -14.13 12.70
N ALA A 387 22.02 -13.38 12.05
CA ALA A 387 20.77 -12.92 12.67
C ALA A 387 19.87 -14.07 13.15
N GLU A 388 19.76 -15.16 12.38
CA GLU A 388 18.99 -16.35 12.76
C GLU A 388 19.62 -17.09 13.96
N GLN A 389 20.96 -17.15 14.04
CA GLN A 389 21.66 -17.88 15.11
C GLN A 389 21.56 -17.17 16.46
N ILE A 390 21.72 -15.85 16.48
CA ILE A 390 21.86 -15.08 17.73
C ILE A 390 20.53 -14.57 18.29
N ILE A 391 19.40 -14.71 17.57
CA ILE A 391 18.12 -14.05 17.93
C ILE A 391 17.66 -14.35 19.36
N HIS A 392 17.97 -15.55 19.85
CA HIS A 392 17.65 -16.00 21.21
C HIS A 392 18.60 -15.44 22.28
N ASP A 393 19.83 -15.07 21.89
CA ASP A 393 20.87 -14.52 22.77
C ASP A 393 20.84 -12.99 22.87
N ILE A 394 19.93 -12.32 22.14
CA ILE A 394 19.77 -10.86 22.19
C ILE A 394 19.14 -10.45 23.52
N LYS A 395 19.90 -9.69 24.31
CA LYS A 395 19.44 -9.02 25.53
C LYS A 395 18.70 -7.72 25.21
N LYS A 396 19.27 -6.87 24.36
CA LYS A 396 18.67 -5.58 23.96
C LYS A 396 19.07 -5.20 22.55
N ILE A 397 18.13 -4.69 21.76
CA ILE A 397 18.37 -4.09 20.45
C ILE A 397 18.67 -2.62 20.69
N ILE A 398 19.92 -2.23 20.45
CA ILE A 398 20.44 -0.89 20.73
C ILE A 398 20.12 0.03 19.55
N ASP A 399 20.34 -0.43 18.33
CA ASP A 399 20.04 0.30 17.10
C ASP A 399 19.33 -0.64 16.11
N LEU A 400 18.34 -0.14 15.40
CA LEU A 400 17.59 -0.94 14.42
C LEU A 400 18.32 -1.12 13.07
N GLY A 401 19.41 -0.39 12.86
CA GLY A 401 20.09 -0.31 11.58
C GLY A 401 19.52 0.80 10.70
N GLU A 402 19.89 0.77 9.43
CA GLU A 402 19.51 1.79 8.46
C GLU A 402 18.15 1.50 7.81
N ILE A 403 17.44 2.58 7.45
CA ILE A 403 16.31 2.54 6.52
C ILE A 403 16.65 3.40 5.31
N LEU A 404 16.62 2.77 4.14
CA LEU A 404 16.91 3.40 2.87
C LEU A 404 15.63 4.02 2.30
N ILE A 405 15.59 5.35 2.23
CA ILE A 405 14.44 6.11 1.74
C ILE A 405 14.81 6.87 0.45
N PRO A 406 14.09 6.64 -0.66
CA PRO A 406 14.29 7.37 -1.91
C PRO A 406 13.96 8.86 -1.79
N PHE A 407 14.65 9.70 -2.54
CA PHE A 407 14.37 11.14 -2.57
C PHE A 407 12.96 11.43 -3.09
N GLY A 408 12.48 10.64 -4.05
CA GLY A 408 11.13 10.75 -4.61
C GLY A 408 10.02 10.78 -3.56
N GLU A 409 10.20 10.04 -2.46
CA GLU A 409 9.23 9.96 -1.38
C GLU A 409 9.09 11.27 -0.60
N PHE A 410 10.17 12.05 -0.49
CA PHE A 410 10.13 13.38 0.11
C PHE A 410 9.44 14.39 -0.81
N THR A 411 9.69 14.29 -2.12
CA THR A 411 9.06 15.14 -3.14
C THR A 411 7.55 14.92 -3.20
N GLU A 412 7.09 13.67 -3.25
CA GLU A 412 5.67 13.34 -3.27
C GLU A 412 4.94 13.86 -2.03
N ASN A 413 5.49 13.59 -0.84
CA ASN A 413 4.88 14.00 0.42
C ASN A 413 5.14 15.49 0.76
N ASN A 414 5.93 16.20 -0.06
CA ASN A 414 6.36 17.58 0.15
C ASN A 414 6.93 17.80 1.57
N ALA A 415 7.71 16.83 2.05
CA ALA A 415 8.37 16.87 3.35
C ALA A 415 9.74 17.55 3.24
N LEU A 416 10.12 18.37 4.22
CA LEU A 416 11.48 18.92 4.30
C LEU A 416 12.49 17.77 4.38
N LEU A 417 13.67 17.97 3.80
CA LEU A 417 14.75 16.99 3.80
C LEU A 417 15.50 17.03 5.13
N PRO A 418 15.41 16.00 6.01
CA PRO A 418 16.25 15.97 7.21
C PRO A 418 17.71 15.75 6.85
N ASP A 419 18.62 16.16 7.73
CA ASP A 419 20.06 15.93 7.57
C ASP A 419 20.34 14.47 7.21
N SER A 420 21.11 14.28 6.13
CA SER A 420 21.57 12.95 5.75
C SER A 420 22.50 12.38 6.82
N SER A 421 22.39 11.08 7.06
CA SER A 421 23.49 10.33 7.67
C SER A 421 24.76 10.50 6.84
N TYR A 422 25.91 10.59 7.51
CA TYR A 422 27.20 10.65 6.83
C TYR A 422 27.59 9.25 6.39
N VAL A 423 27.51 9.00 5.08
CA VAL A 423 27.60 7.67 4.45
C VAL A 423 28.67 7.65 3.36
N TYR A 424 29.03 6.44 2.89
CA TYR A 424 30.12 6.24 1.94
C TYR A 424 29.91 7.00 0.63
N GLU A 425 28.67 7.05 0.13
CA GLU A 425 28.30 7.73 -1.11
C GLU A 425 28.56 9.24 -1.04
N TRP A 426 28.45 9.83 0.15
CA TRP A 426 28.80 11.23 0.37
C TRP A 426 30.31 11.40 0.56
N TRP A 427 30.93 10.56 1.40
CA TRP A 427 32.37 10.61 1.68
C TRP A 427 33.23 10.49 0.41
N ILE A 428 32.92 9.53 -0.47
CA ILE A 428 33.67 9.32 -1.71
C ILE A 428 33.58 10.53 -2.64
N GLN A 429 32.45 11.25 -2.62
CA GLN A 429 32.27 12.46 -3.42
C GLN A 429 33.03 13.66 -2.84
N GLU A 430 33.14 13.78 -1.51
CA GLU A 430 34.00 14.80 -0.90
C GLU A 430 35.48 14.55 -1.27
N LEU A 431 35.92 13.29 -1.29
CA LEU A 431 37.24 12.92 -1.80
C LEU A 431 37.38 13.18 -3.30
N GLN A 432 36.39 12.85 -4.13
CA GLN A 432 36.43 13.17 -5.57
C GLN A 432 36.45 14.68 -5.84
N LYS A 433 35.77 15.47 -5.01
CA LYS A 433 35.72 16.94 -5.09
C LYS A 433 37.09 17.55 -4.82
N SER A 434 37.85 17.06 -3.84
CA SER A 434 39.21 17.56 -3.56
C SER A 434 40.18 17.37 -4.73
N PHE A 435 39.89 16.41 -5.62
CA PHE A 435 40.68 16.15 -6.83
C PHE A 435 40.01 16.58 -8.15
N SER A 436 38.84 17.23 -8.11
CA SER A 436 38.06 17.62 -9.31
C SER A 436 37.70 16.45 -10.23
N ILE A 437 37.38 15.28 -9.67
CA ILE A 437 37.04 14.03 -10.40
C ILE A 437 35.52 13.77 -10.40
N LEU A 438 34.71 14.67 -9.84
CA LEU A 438 33.25 14.49 -9.73
C LEU A 438 32.58 14.20 -11.09
N PRO A 439 31.65 13.24 -11.15
CA PRO A 439 30.94 12.91 -12.38
C PRO A 439 29.99 14.03 -12.80
N LYS A 440 30.00 14.40 -14.09
CA LYS A 440 29.10 15.43 -14.64
C LYS A 440 27.65 14.96 -14.78
N LYS A 441 27.47 13.66 -15.04
CA LYS A 441 26.18 12.97 -15.12
C LYS A 441 26.27 11.78 -14.18
N TYR A 442 25.28 11.55 -13.33
CA TYR A 442 25.31 10.48 -12.33
C TYR A 442 24.72 9.16 -12.88
N THR A 443 25.26 8.68 -14.00
CA THR A 443 24.95 7.36 -14.60
C THR A 443 25.92 6.29 -14.09
N PHE A 444 25.60 5.01 -14.27
CA PHE A 444 26.46 3.92 -13.77
C PHE A 444 27.90 3.99 -14.32
N ASP A 445 28.06 4.20 -15.63
CA ASP A 445 29.39 4.25 -16.25
C ASP A 445 30.24 5.40 -15.73
N THR A 446 29.68 6.61 -15.67
CA THR A 446 30.39 7.81 -15.21
C THR A 446 30.73 7.77 -13.73
N VAL A 447 29.87 7.18 -12.90
CA VAL A 447 30.14 6.97 -11.47
C VAL A 447 31.27 5.96 -11.30
N ARG A 448 31.21 4.82 -11.99
CA ARG A 448 32.27 3.80 -11.97
C ARG A 448 33.61 4.38 -12.43
N GLU A 449 33.62 5.14 -13.53
CA GLU A 449 34.84 5.80 -14.04
C GLU A 449 35.42 6.78 -13.02
N ALA A 450 34.59 7.55 -12.32
CA ALA A 450 35.04 8.48 -11.28
C ALA A 450 35.65 7.73 -10.08
N ASP A 451 35.02 6.65 -9.64
CA ASP A 451 35.48 5.79 -8.54
C ASP A 451 36.81 5.09 -8.88
N GLU A 452 36.94 4.52 -10.08
CA GLU A 452 38.18 3.89 -10.53
C GLU A 452 39.34 4.90 -10.66
N ARG A 453 39.05 6.12 -11.13
CA ARG A 453 40.05 7.18 -11.25
C ARG A 453 40.56 7.63 -9.88
N ILE A 454 39.66 7.85 -8.91
CA ILE A 454 40.08 8.25 -7.57
C ILE A 454 40.85 7.13 -6.87
N GLN A 455 40.39 5.88 -7.01
CA GLN A 455 41.07 4.70 -6.47
C GLN A 455 42.51 4.59 -6.98
N LYS A 456 42.73 4.73 -8.30
CA LYS A 456 44.08 4.72 -8.89
C LYS A 456 44.95 5.88 -8.41
N LYS A 457 44.36 7.07 -8.26
CA LYS A 457 45.08 8.27 -7.81
C LYS A 457 45.55 8.15 -6.37
N ILE A 458 44.69 7.67 -5.47
CA ILE A 458 45.04 7.44 -4.06
C ILE A 458 46.12 6.37 -3.93
N ASN A 459 45.98 5.24 -4.64
CA ASN A 459 46.99 4.19 -4.61
C ASN A 459 48.36 4.70 -5.10
N ALA A 460 48.38 5.58 -6.11
CA ALA A 460 49.60 6.20 -6.61
C ALA A 460 50.22 7.20 -5.60
N GLU A 461 49.40 8.05 -4.96
CA GLU A 461 49.89 9.05 -4.01
C GLU A 461 50.36 8.47 -2.67
N LEU A 462 49.75 7.38 -2.21
CA LEU A 462 50.10 6.69 -0.97
C LEU A 462 51.04 5.50 -1.17
N ARG A 463 51.39 5.17 -2.43
CA ARG A 463 52.31 4.10 -2.83
C ARG A 463 51.96 2.72 -2.25
N ARG A 464 50.68 2.47 -2.02
CA ARG A 464 50.13 1.18 -1.55
C ARG A 464 48.69 1.03 -2.00
N GLU A 465 48.21 -0.21 -2.05
CA GLU A 465 46.84 -0.52 -2.44
C GLU A 465 45.91 -0.38 -1.23
N ILE A 466 44.96 0.55 -1.30
CA ILE A 466 43.99 0.81 -0.23
C ILE A 466 42.59 0.56 -0.78
N ASN A 467 41.80 -0.26 -0.13
CA ASN A 467 40.38 -0.39 -0.47
C ASN A 467 39.62 0.84 0.07
N LEU A 468 39.17 1.75 -0.79
CA LEU A 468 38.48 2.96 -0.34
C LEU A 468 37.14 2.70 0.37
N GLN A 469 36.49 1.57 0.13
CA GLN A 469 35.24 1.19 0.80
C GLN A 469 35.49 0.57 2.18
N HIS A 470 36.63 -0.11 2.33
CA HIS A 470 37.06 -0.78 3.56
C HIS A 470 38.51 -0.43 3.90
N PRO A 471 38.85 0.86 4.10
CA PRO A 471 40.22 1.27 4.42
C PRO A 471 40.58 0.80 5.82
N SER A 472 41.86 0.70 6.19
CA SER A 472 42.22 0.46 7.60
C SER A 472 41.90 1.71 8.45
N PRO A 473 41.75 1.59 9.78
CA PRO A 473 41.51 2.77 10.63
C PRO A 473 42.61 3.82 10.52
N LYS A 474 43.88 3.41 10.37
CA LYS A 474 45.00 4.33 10.19
C LYS A 474 44.93 5.04 8.84
N ASP A 475 44.66 4.30 7.77
CA ASP A 475 44.53 4.88 6.42
C ASP A 475 43.37 5.87 6.33
N ALA A 476 42.25 5.58 7.02
CA ALA A 476 41.11 6.49 7.08
C ALA A 476 41.49 7.85 7.69
N PHE A 477 42.27 7.85 8.78
CA PHE A 477 42.76 9.08 9.41
C PHE A 477 43.79 9.79 8.54
N GLU A 478 44.76 9.07 7.96
CA GLU A 478 45.78 9.66 7.08
C GLU A 478 45.16 10.34 5.85
N MET A 479 44.13 9.73 5.25
CA MET A 479 43.37 10.36 4.16
C MET A 479 42.64 11.63 4.63
N SER A 480 41.99 11.58 5.79
CA SER A 480 41.30 12.75 6.35
C SER A 480 42.25 13.91 6.63
N GLU A 481 43.43 13.64 7.19
CA GLU A 481 44.46 14.65 7.49
C GLU A 481 45.07 15.23 6.21
N LYS A 482 45.47 14.37 5.26
CA LYS A 482 46.17 14.80 4.05
C LYS A 482 45.27 15.56 3.08
N TYR A 483 44.01 15.16 2.96
CA TYR A 483 43.07 15.70 1.97
C TYR A 483 41.99 16.61 2.56
N ASN A 484 42.03 16.86 3.87
CA ASN A 484 41.06 17.68 4.60
C ASN A 484 39.60 17.26 4.35
N ILE A 485 39.35 15.96 4.43
CA ILE A 485 38.01 15.38 4.32
C ILE A 485 37.57 14.77 5.66
N PRO A 486 36.27 14.66 5.94
CA PRO A 486 35.83 14.06 7.19
C PRO A 486 36.24 12.59 7.34
N LEU A 487 36.20 12.10 8.59
CA LEU A 487 36.50 10.70 8.89
C LEU A 487 35.58 9.76 8.12
N HIS A 488 36.16 8.69 7.56
CA HIS A 488 35.41 7.66 6.84
C HIS A 488 34.25 7.09 7.68
N PRO A 489 33.03 6.98 7.13
CA PRO A 489 31.81 6.68 7.88
C PRO A 489 31.83 5.32 8.61
N ARG A 490 32.53 4.32 8.06
CA ARG A 490 32.75 3.00 8.69
C ARG A 490 33.36 3.07 10.11
N TYR A 491 34.14 4.12 10.39
CA TYR A 491 34.84 4.32 11.66
C TYR A 491 34.23 5.42 12.53
N ASN A 492 33.18 6.06 12.04
CA ASN A 492 32.49 7.11 12.75
C ASN A 492 31.53 6.50 13.80
N LEU A 493 31.37 7.15 14.96
CA LEU A 493 30.51 6.69 16.05
C LEU A 493 29.33 7.65 16.25
N PHE A 494 28.38 7.30 17.10
CA PHE A 494 27.23 8.16 17.42
C PHE A 494 27.60 9.27 18.43
N TRP A 495 28.60 10.08 18.11
CA TRP A 495 29.09 11.17 18.96
C TRP A 495 28.00 12.20 19.32
N HIS A 496 27.00 12.37 18.45
CA HIS A 496 25.84 13.23 18.67
C HIS A 496 24.83 12.68 19.70
N ASP A 497 24.95 11.42 20.11
CA ASP A 497 24.05 10.79 21.08
C ASP A 497 24.56 10.87 22.53
N ILE A 498 25.83 11.21 22.74
CA ILE A 498 26.41 11.34 24.09
C ILE A 498 26.43 12.79 24.55
N THR A 499 26.55 13.00 25.86
CA THR A 499 26.75 14.32 26.46
C THR A 499 28.23 14.67 26.53
N HIS A 500 28.52 15.95 26.78
CA HIS A 500 29.87 16.43 27.05
C HIS A 500 30.52 15.71 28.24
N ASP A 501 29.79 15.53 29.35
CA ASP A 501 30.30 14.83 30.53
C ASP A 501 30.68 13.39 30.21
N ASN A 502 29.87 12.70 29.41
CA ASN A 502 30.16 11.34 28.95
C ASN A 502 31.48 11.30 28.15
N LEU A 503 31.75 12.29 27.31
CA LEU A 503 33.01 12.39 26.56
C LEU A 503 34.21 12.55 27.50
N ILE A 504 34.14 13.47 28.47
CA ILE A 504 35.22 13.68 29.45
C ILE A 504 35.49 12.40 30.25
N THR A 505 34.43 11.77 30.77
CA THR A 505 34.55 10.53 31.54
C THR A 505 35.20 9.44 30.71
N LEU A 506 34.82 9.29 29.45
CA LEU A 506 35.39 8.30 28.54
C LEU A 506 36.87 8.57 28.25
N SER A 507 37.22 9.82 27.90
CA SER A 507 38.60 10.19 27.57
C SER A 507 39.56 9.98 28.73
N ARG A 508 39.18 10.40 29.95
CA ARG A 508 39.99 10.17 31.17
C ARG A 508 40.17 8.70 31.48
N TYR A 509 39.10 7.91 31.32
CA TYR A 509 39.15 6.47 31.60
C TYR A 509 40.05 5.72 30.60
N ILE A 510 39.98 6.06 29.31
CA ILE A 510 40.86 5.48 28.29
C ILE A 510 42.32 5.84 28.58
N ARG A 511 42.59 7.08 28.99
CA ARG A 511 43.94 7.49 29.39
C ARG A 511 44.48 6.69 30.58
N GLU A 512 43.71 6.57 31.64
CA GLU A 512 44.19 5.99 32.92
C GLU A 512 44.26 4.47 32.90
N HIS A 513 43.41 3.81 32.10
CA HIS A 513 43.21 2.36 32.17
C HIS A 513 43.29 1.65 30.82
N GLY A 514 43.40 2.38 29.71
CA GLY A 514 43.51 1.81 28.37
C GLY A 514 44.81 1.05 28.16
N ARG A 515 44.71 -0.18 27.65
CA ARG A 515 45.86 -0.99 27.23
C ARG A 515 45.73 -1.33 25.76
N ILE A 516 46.82 -1.21 25.01
CA ILE A 516 46.86 -1.56 23.59
C ILE A 516 47.48 -2.94 23.42
N VAL A 517 46.83 -3.76 22.59
CA VAL A 517 47.37 -5.03 22.11
C VAL A 517 47.28 -5.04 20.59
N LEU A 518 48.36 -5.45 19.93
CA LEU A 518 48.35 -5.62 18.48
C LEU A 518 47.82 -7.02 18.13
N ASP A 519 46.99 -7.11 17.11
CA ASP A 519 46.61 -8.40 16.53
C ASP A 519 47.66 -8.92 15.53
N GLU A 520 47.44 -10.12 15.00
CA GLU A 520 48.33 -10.78 14.02
C GLU A 520 48.55 -9.96 12.73
N LYS A 521 47.70 -8.97 12.46
CA LYS A 521 47.77 -8.06 11.31
C LYS A 521 48.22 -6.64 11.72
N GLU A 522 48.80 -6.49 12.91
CA GLU A 522 49.24 -5.22 13.51
C GLU A 522 48.12 -4.18 13.72
N ASN A 523 46.86 -4.60 13.82
CA ASN A 523 45.77 -3.70 14.19
C ASN A 523 45.74 -3.47 15.70
N ILE A 524 45.43 -2.24 16.08
CA ILE A 524 45.33 -1.80 17.47
C ILE A 524 44.01 -2.33 18.06
N LYS A 525 44.12 -3.12 19.13
CA LYS A 525 43.00 -3.49 20.00
C LYS A 525 43.09 -2.74 21.32
N LEU A 526 42.00 -2.07 21.69
CA LEU A 526 41.92 -1.35 22.96
C LEU A 526 41.24 -2.25 24.01
N ILE A 527 41.96 -2.51 25.10
CA ILE A 527 41.47 -3.25 26.26
C ILE A 527 41.21 -2.27 27.39
N LEU A 528 39.98 -2.26 27.89
CA LEU A 528 39.54 -1.46 29.03
C LEU A 528 39.03 -2.37 30.15
N PRO A 529 39.34 -2.13 31.42
CA PRO A 529 38.67 -2.81 32.52
C PRO A 529 37.16 -2.55 32.47
N ASN A 530 36.35 -3.55 32.81
CA ASN A 530 34.90 -3.44 32.72
C ASN A 530 34.36 -2.51 33.83
N ASN A 531 33.94 -1.31 33.43
CA ASN A 531 33.22 -0.35 34.26
C ASN A 531 31.79 -0.16 33.71
N SER A 532 30.79 -0.13 34.59
CA SER A 532 29.38 -0.06 34.18
C SER A 532 29.01 1.23 33.46
N ASP A 533 29.60 2.36 33.84
CA ASP A 533 29.27 3.65 33.26
C ASP A 533 29.97 3.85 31.92
N ILE A 534 31.25 3.46 31.83
CA ILE A 534 31.97 3.41 30.55
C ILE A 534 31.27 2.48 29.57
N LYS A 535 30.78 1.32 30.04
CA LYS A 535 30.03 0.40 29.19
C LYS A 535 28.74 1.04 28.64
N LYS A 536 28.00 1.80 29.46
CA LYS A 536 26.82 2.55 28.97
C LYS A 536 27.21 3.55 27.89
N ILE A 537 28.29 4.32 28.10
CA ILE A 537 28.78 5.31 27.12
C ILE A 537 29.18 4.62 25.80
N LEU A 538 29.91 3.50 25.85
CA LEU A 538 30.27 2.73 24.65
C LEU A 538 29.04 2.19 23.90
N ILE A 539 27.99 1.76 24.64
CA ILE A 539 26.72 1.34 24.06
C ILE A 539 25.99 2.53 23.40
N GLU A 540 26.01 3.72 24.01
CA GLU A 540 25.42 4.92 23.42
C GLU A 540 26.14 5.34 22.13
N LEU A 541 27.48 5.27 22.12
CA LEU A 541 28.29 5.55 20.93
C LEU A 541 28.12 4.52 19.80
N GLY A 542 27.59 3.33 20.09
CA GLY A 542 27.58 2.21 19.16
C GLY A 542 28.98 1.61 18.93
N ALA A 543 29.89 1.78 19.90
CA ALA A 543 31.26 1.26 19.82
C ALA A 543 31.27 -0.25 20.10
N LEU A 544 31.33 -1.06 19.05
CA LEU A 544 31.34 -2.52 19.13
C LEU A 544 32.48 -3.02 20.03
N HIS A 545 32.13 -3.94 20.94
CA HIS A 545 33.07 -4.46 21.93
C HIS A 545 32.69 -5.86 22.42
N ARG A 546 33.69 -6.63 22.85
CA ARG A 546 33.52 -7.97 23.45
C ARG A 546 33.91 -7.95 24.92
N GLN A 547 33.12 -8.62 25.75
CA GLN A 547 33.40 -8.73 27.19
C GLN A 547 34.07 -10.08 27.50
N ARG A 548 35.32 -10.07 27.92
CA ARG A 548 36.07 -11.29 28.28
C ARG A 548 36.89 -11.07 29.55
N LYS A 549 36.83 -12.02 30.50
CA LYS A 549 37.63 -12.01 31.75
C LYS A 549 37.62 -10.66 32.50
N GLY A 550 36.48 -9.98 32.56
CA GLY A 550 36.35 -8.69 33.25
C GLY A 550 36.87 -7.48 32.47
N ASN A 551 37.26 -7.62 31.20
CA ASN A 551 37.67 -6.53 30.32
C ASN A 551 36.71 -6.36 29.14
N LEU A 552 36.64 -5.14 28.62
CA LEU A 552 36.01 -4.75 27.37
C LEU A 552 37.10 -4.63 26.31
N ILE A 553 36.95 -5.39 25.22
CA ILE A 553 37.90 -5.46 24.11
C ILE A 553 37.25 -4.80 22.90
N LEU A 554 37.83 -3.71 22.43
CA LEU A 554 37.45 -3.05 21.19
C LEU A 554 38.45 -3.40 20.10
N ASP A 555 37.94 -3.70 18.91
CA ASP A 555 38.75 -4.07 17.74
C ASP A 555 38.62 -2.98 16.65
N GLN A 556 37.44 -2.87 16.05
CA GLN A 556 37.19 -2.00 14.88
C GLN A 556 37.37 -0.51 15.16
N TYR A 557 36.99 -0.04 16.36
CA TYR A 557 36.95 1.38 16.71
C TYR A 557 38.07 1.83 17.62
N SER A 558 39.08 1.00 17.89
CA SER A 558 40.15 1.31 18.85
C SER A 558 40.88 2.60 18.53
N TYR A 559 41.50 2.68 17.35
CA TYR A 559 42.26 3.87 16.94
C TYR A 559 41.38 5.12 16.77
N PRO A 560 40.21 5.04 16.09
CA PRO A 560 39.28 6.17 16.02
C PRO A 560 38.84 6.68 17.38
N LEU A 561 38.52 5.79 18.33
CA LEU A 561 38.05 6.18 19.66
C LEU A 561 39.15 6.91 20.45
N ILE A 562 40.38 6.37 20.44
CA ILE A 562 41.53 6.99 21.11
C ILE A 562 41.77 8.41 20.55
N ARG A 563 41.82 8.55 19.22
CA ARG A 563 42.02 9.83 18.54
C ARG A 563 40.90 10.82 18.85
N CYS A 564 39.65 10.40 18.77
CA CYS A 564 38.49 11.23 19.09
C CYS A 564 38.42 11.69 20.56
N CYS A 565 39.11 10.99 21.46
CA CYS A 565 39.27 11.38 22.86
C CYS A 565 40.44 12.36 23.10
N GLY A 566 41.14 12.83 22.05
CA GLY A 566 42.27 13.75 22.16
C GLY A 566 43.60 13.06 22.48
N LEU A 567 43.65 11.73 22.41
CA LEU A 567 44.82 10.91 22.68
C LEU A 567 45.44 10.41 21.36
N ASP A 568 46.64 9.86 21.41
CA ASP A 568 47.26 9.19 20.26
C ASP A 568 48.00 7.92 20.69
N VAL A 569 48.49 7.15 19.72
CA VAL A 569 49.24 5.91 19.96
C VAL A 569 50.67 6.07 19.45
N LYS A 570 51.64 5.95 20.36
CA LYS A 570 53.07 5.96 20.04
C LYS A 570 53.77 4.85 20.81
N ASP A 571 54.63 4.08 20.14
CA ASP A 571 55.37 2.96 20.74
C ASP A 571 54.47 1.95 21.48
N ASN A 572 53.26 1.73 20.96
CA ASN A 572 52.19 0.88 21.55
C ASN A 572 51.65 1.36 22.91
N GLU A 573 51.90 2.62 23.29
CA GLU A 573 51.31 3.26 24.46
C GLU A 573 50.37 4.39 24.06
N ILE A 574 49.40 4.68 24.93
CA ILE A 574 48.47 5.79 24.77
C ILE A 574 49.13 7.06 25.31
N ILE A 575 49.26 8.08 24.48
CA ILE A 575 49.86 9.36 24.85
C ILE A 575 48.84 10.50 24.81
N GLU A 576 49.01 11.47 25.70
CA GLU A 576 48.26 12.73 25.65
C GLU A 576 48.78 13.61 24.52
N THR A 577 47.88 14.17 23.71
CA THR A 577 48.23 15.19 22.73
C THR A 577 47.92 16.58 23.27
N ASP A 578 48.47 17.64 22.67
CA ASP A 578 48.12 19.02 23.06
C ASP A 578 46.62 19.30 22.92
N ARG A 579 45.92 18.58 22.03
CA ARG A 579 44.47 18.68 21.86
C ARG A 579 43.71 18.17 23.08
N TYR A 580 44.27 17.23 23.86
CA TYR A 580 43.62 16.72 25.07
C TYR A 580 43.34 17.83 26.09
N LYS A 581 44.21 18.85 26.16
CA LYS A 581 44.09 20.01 27.05
C LYS A 581 42.85 20.87 26.78
N LEU A 582 42.24 20.74 25.59
CA LEU A 582 40.96 21.39 25.27
C LEU A 582 39.86 20.96 26.25
N LEU A 583 39.89 19.70 26.74
CA LEU A 583 38.93 19.20 27.72
C LEU A 583 38.95 19.96 29.07
N GLU A 584 39.99 20.75 29.34
CA GLU A 584 40.17 21.51 30.58
C GLU A 584 39.77 23.00 30.45
N HIS A 585 39.64 23.53 29.23
CA HIS A 585 39.48 24.97 28.94
C HIS A 585 38.27 25.32 28.06
N LEU A 586 37.23 24.48 28.02
CA LEU A 586 36.05 24.72 27.17
C LEU A 586 35.13 25.80 27.76
N ASP A 587 34.82 26.82 26.96
CA ASP A 587 33.87 27.89 27.29
C ASP A 587 32.42 27.36 27.30
N THR A 588 31.57 27.94 28.15
CA THR A 588 30.17 27.49 28.36
C THR A 588 29.26 27.63 27.13
N GLU A 589 29.66 28.37 26.10
CA GLU A 589 28.91 28.55 24.85
C GLU A 589 29.15 27.44 23.81
N ASP A 590 30.24 26.65 23.93
CA ASP A 590 30.59 25.54 23.02
C ASP A 590 30.00 24.17 23.44
N ILE A 591 29.29 24.13 24.57
CA ILE A 591 28.80 22.90 25.23
C ILE A 591 27.75 22.15 24.38
N ASP A 592 27.02 22.85 23.50
CA ASP A 592 25.84 22.29 22.81
C ASP A 592 26.17 21.39 21.60
N ASN A 593 27.45 21.27 21.17
CA ASN A 593 27.80 20.44 20.02
C ASN A 593 29.02 19.53 20.24
N VAL A 594 28.78 18.38 20.89
CA VAL A 594 29.80 17.34 21.17
C VAL A 594 30.58 16.92 19.91
N VAL A 595 29.93 16.87 18.74
CA VAL A 595 30.59 16.48 17.48
C VAL A 595 31.68 17.49 17.06
N HIS A 596 31.46 18.77 17.33
CA HIS A 596 32.44 19.81 17.08
C HIS A 596 33.68 19.65 17.98
N ILE A 597 33.46 19.42 19.28
CA ILE A 597 34.54 19.16 20.25
C ILE A 597 35.34 17.92 19.84
N VAL A 598 34.66 16.82 19.49
CA VAL A 598 35.31 15.59 19.03
C VAL A 598 36.13 15.81 17.75
N SER A 599 35.68 16.69 16.85
CA SER A 599 36.47 17.08 15.66
C SER A 599 37.77 17.76 16.06
N GLN A 600 37.71 18.74 16.97
CA GLN A 600 38.90 19.43 17.48
C GLN A 600 39.86 18.47 18.20
N LEU A 601 39.35 17.57 19.03
CA LEU A 601 40.15 16.57 19.74
C LEU A 601 40.85 15.58 18.79
N SER A 602 40.13 15.09 17.78
CA SER A 602 40.68 14.16 16.79
C SER A 602 41.68 14.82 15.83
N GLY A 603 41.60 16.14 15.67
CA GLY A 603 42.34 16.94 14.68
C GLY A 603 41.87 16.74 13.24
N ILE A 604 40.73 16.09 13.03
CA ILE A 604 40.09 15.93 11.74
C ILE A 604 38.60 16.28 11.85
N LEU A 605 37.96 16.57 10.73
CA LEU A 605 36.53 16.86 10.71
C LEU A 605 35.72 15.58 10.98
N ILE A 606 34.84 15.60 11.98
CA ILE A 606 33.87 14.54 12.25
C ILE A 606 32.48 15.08 11.93
N ARG A 607 31.76 14.37 11.06
CA ARG A 607 30.35 14.67 10.77
C ARG A 607 29.42 13.80 11.62
N PRO A 608 28.20 14.25 11.95
CA PRO A 608 27.22 13.40 12.63
C PRO A 608 26.90 12.15 11.79
N ARG A 609 27.11 10.96 12.35
CA ARG A 609 26.87 9.70 11.64
C ARG A 609 25.39 9.48 11.28
N ALA A 610 24.47 9.74 12.19
CA ALA A 610 23.04 9.44 12.04
C ALA A 610 22.15 10.47 12.77
N PRO A 611 22.17 11.74 12.35
CA PRO A 611 21.49 12.84 13.05
C PRO A 611 19.96 12.66 13.11
N PHE A 612 19.37 12.02 12.09
CA PHE A 612 17.93 11.75 12.04
C PHE A 612 17.60 10.25 12.10
N ARG A 613 16.58 9.94 12.91
CA ARG A 613 16.01 8.60 13.07
C ARG A 613 14.54 8.58 12.68
N ILE A 614 14.13 7.55 11.98
CA ILE A 614 12.77 7.39 11.47
C ILE A 614 11.98 6.48 12.41
N GLY A 615 10.94 7.06 13.01
CA GLY A 615 9.94 6.30 13.74
C GLY A 615 9.16 5.36 12.83
N ALA A 616 8.84 4.16 13.32
CA ALA A 616 8.18 3.13 12.52
C ALA A 616 7.35 2.17 13.38
N ARG A 617 6.27 1.64 12.80
CA ARG A 617 5.51 0.52 13.36
C ARG A 617 4.98 -0.39 12.26
N MET A 618 4.61 -1.60 12.63
CA MET A 618 3.91 -2.51 11.73
C MET A 618 2.52 -1.96 11.36
N GLY A 619 2.28 -1.90 10.05
CA GLY A 619 1.00 -1.75 9.39
C GLY A 619 0.39 -3.12 9.12
N ARG A 620 -0.12 -3.35 7.90
CA ARG A 620 -0.66 -4.64 7.45
C ARG A 620 0.47 -5.64 7.11
N PRO A 621 0.31 -6.93 7.45
CA PRO A 621 1.24 -7.95 6.94
C PRO A 621 1.10 -8.07 5.42
N GLU A 622 2.10 -8.68 4.79
CA GLU A 622 2.09 -9.06 3.38
C GLU A 622 0.93 -10.03 3.07
N LYS A 623 0.55 -10.22 1.80
CA LYS A 623 -0.51 -11.16 1.41
C LYS A 623 -0.24 -11.75 0.03
N ALA A 624 -0.39 -13.06 -0.09
CA ALA A 624 -0.55 -13.75 -1.37
C ALA A 624 -1.60 -14.86 -1.19
N SER A 625 -2.82 -14.65 -1.70
CA SER A 625 -3.90 -15.63 -1.51
C SER A 625 -4.99 -15.55 -2.58
N PRO A 626 -5.64 -16.68 -2.95
CA PRO A 626 -6.76 -16.66 -3.88
C PRO A 626 -7.92 -15.81 -3.35
N ARG A 627 -8.53 -14.98 -4.21
CA ARG A 627 -9.68 -14.17 -3.84
C ARG A 627 -10.93 -15.06 -3.75
N LYS A 628 -11.32 -15.40 -2.52
CA LYS A 628 -12.45 -16.28 -2.22
C LYS A 628 -13.63 -15.48 -1.65
N MET A 629 -14.80 -15.61 -2.28
CA MET A 629 -16.05 -15.17 -1.65
C MET A 629 -16.36 -16.02 -0.41
N ARG A 630 -17.27 -15.55 0.45
CA ARG A 630 -17.71 -16.29 1.65
C ARG A 630 -19.17 -16.69 1.56
N PRO A 631 -19.50 -17.99 1.53
CA PRO A 631 -18.64 -19.15 1.21
C PRO A 631 -18.09 -19.05 -0.24
N PRO A 632 -17.01 -19.78 -0.58
CA PRO A 632 -16.39 -19.71 -1.92
C PRO A 632 -17.19 -20.55 -2.93
N PRO A 633 -17.88 -19.93 -3.90
CA PRO A 633 -18.58 -20.67 -4.94
C PRO A 633 -17.61 -21.19 -6.01
N HIS A 634 -17.99 -22.29 -6.65
CA HIS A 634 -17.38 -22.77 -7.89
C HIS A 634 -18.19 -22.32 -9.12
N VAL A 635 -19.48 -22.01 -8.93
CA VAL A 635 -20.39 -21.58 -10.00
C VAL A 635 -21.36 -20.51 -9.53
N LEU A 636 -21.66 -19.55 -10.39
CA LEU A 636 -22.71 -18.54 -10.16
C LEU A 636 -24.09 -19.09 -10.52
N PHE A 637 -24.49 -20.20 -9.86
CA PHE A 637 -25.80 -20.84 -10.02
C PHE A 637 -26.62 -20.74 -8.72
N PRO A 638 -27.89 -20.27 -8.77
CA PRO A 638 -28.70 -20.08 -7.57
C PRO A 638 -29.20 -21.41 -6.99
N LEU A 639 -29.11 -21.56 -5.67
CA LEU A 639 -29.56 -22.75 -4.92
C LEU A 639 -30.57 -22.43 -3.82
N GLY A 640 -30.90 -21.16 -3.59
CA GLY A 640 -31.71 -20.74 -2.44
C GLY A 640 -31.13 -21.26 -1.12
N ASN A 641 -31.99 -21.85 -0.29
CA ASN A 641 -31.60 -22.49 0.97
C ASN A 641 -31.41 -24.01 0.86
N TYR A 642 -31.58 -24.61 -0.33
CA TYR A 642 -31.57 -26.05 -0.53
C TYR A 642 -30.18 -26.68 -0.38
N GLY A 643 -29.11 -25.90 -0.61
CA GLY A 643 -27.72 -26.36 -0.48
C GLY A 643 -27.13 -26.31 0.94
N GLY A 644 -27.95 -26.00 1.97
CA GLY A 644 -27.49 -25.84 3.35
C GLY A 644 -26.55 -24.65 3.56
N SER A 645 -25.86 -24.61 4.71
CA SER A 645 -24.96 -23.51 5.08
C SER A 645 -23.74 -23.36 4.14
N GLN A 646 -23.29 -24.48 3.57
CA GLN A 646 -22.15 -24.54 2.65
C GLN A 646 -22.53 -24.33 1.17
N ARG A 647 -23.83 -24.29 0.84
CA ARG A 647 -24.37 -24.06 -0.52
C ARG A 647 -23.93 -25.14 -1.51
N LEU A 648 -24.03 -26.40 -1.13
CA LEU A 648 -23.60 -27.55 -1.95
C LEU A 648 -24.67 -27.93 -2.97
N LEU A 649 -24.25 -28.14 -4.23
CA LEU A 649 -25.12 -28.60 -5.30
C LEU A 649 -25.60 -30.04 -5.07
N ASN A 650 -24.74 -30.92 -4.59
CA ASN A 650 -25.07 -32.33 -4.36
C ASN A 650 -26.20 -32.47 -3.32
N THR A 651 -26.11 -31.74 -2.20
CA THR A 651 -27.16 -31.69 -1.18
C THR A 651 -28.47 -31.10 -1.70
N ALA A 652 -28.40 -30.07 -2.56
CA ALA A 652 -29.58 -29.50 -3.19
C ALA A 652 -30.21 -30.47 -4.21
N ALA A 653 -29.41 -31.28 -4.90
CA ALA A 653 -29.87 -32.27 -5.87
C ALA A 653 -30.65 -33.44 -5.23
N GLU A 654 -30.32 -33.81 -3.97
CA GLU A 654 -31.07 -34.82 -3.20
C GLU A 654 -32.51 -34.38 -2.87
N LYS A 655 -32.82 -33.08 -2.93
CA LYS A 655 -34.16 -32.54 -2.66
C LYS A 655 -35.13 -32.68 -3.85
N GLY A 656 -34.69 -33.21 -4.99
CA GLY A 656 -35.50 -33.35 -6.19
C GLY A 656 -35.62 -32.04 -6.97
N GLU A 657 -36.83 -31.47 -7.03
CA GLU A 657 -37.06 -30.17 -7.67
C GLU A 657 -36.83 -29.02 -6.69
N ILE A 658 -35.92 -28.11 -7.06
CA ILE A 658 -35.70 -26.86 -6.34
C ILE A 658 -36.36 -25.69 -7.07
N GLU A 659 -36.94 -24.76 -6.32
CA GLU A 659 -37.50 -23.53 -6.87
C GLU A 659 -36.50 -22.39 -6.68
N VAL A 660 -36.02 -21.82 -7.79
CA VAL A 660 -35.02 -20.74 -7.78
C VAL A 660 -35.39 -19.61 -8.71
N GLU A 661 -35.14 -18.39 -8.28
CA GLU A 661 -35.35 -17.20 -9.12
C GLU A 661 -34.22 -17.07 -10.15
N ALA A 662 -34.59 -16.98 -11.43
CA ALA A 662 -33.67 -16.72 -12.52
C ALA A 662 -34.29 -15.82 -13.59
N GLY A 663 -33.44 -15.19 -14.39
CA GLY A 663 -33.89 -14.39 -15.54
C GLY A 663 -34.51 -15.26 -16.64
N CYS A 664 -35.62 -14.78 -17.21
CA CYS A 664 -36.22 -15.39 -18.37
C CYS A 664 -35.38 -15.13 -19.61
N ARG A 665 -35.10 -16.18 -20.39
CA ARG A 665 -34.48 -16.12 -21.72
C ARG A 665 -35.39 -16.79 -22.73
N LYS A 666 -35.35 -16.32 -23.99
CA LYS A 666 -36.19 -16.81 -25.08
C LYS A 666 -35.33 -17.39 -26.19
N CYS A 667 -35.67 -18.59 -26.64
CA CYS A 667 -35.07 -19.16 -27.85
C CYS A 667 -35.60 -18.42 -29.10
N PRO A 668 -34.75 -17.86 -29.98
CA PRO A 668 -35.23 -17.13 -31.15
C PRO A 668 -35.94 -18.06 -32.17
N LYS A 669 -35.57 -19.35 -32.22
CA LYS A 669 -36.17 -20.35 -33.15
C LYS A 669 -37.49 -20.94 -32.66
N CYS A 670 -37.51 -21.57 -31.47
CA CYS A 670 -38.74 -22.23 -30.97
C CYS A 670 -39.58 -21.36 -30.03
N LYS A 671 -39.15 -20.11 -29.74
CA LYS A 671 -39.83 -19.15 -28.86
C LYS A 671 -40.05 -19.61 -27.41
N LYS A 672 -39.56 -20.79 -27.02
CA LYS A 672 -39.67 -21.33 -25.66
C LYS A 672 -38.90 -20.46 -24.67
N ILE A 673 -39.52 -20.19 -23.53
CA ILE A 673 -38.93 -19.45 -22.42
C ILE A 673 -38.20 -20.42 -21.49
N THR A 674 -36.97 -20.10 -21.10
CA THR A 674 -36.12 -20.90 -20.22
C THR A 674 -35.19 -19.99 -19.40
N HIS A 675 -34.51 -20.49 -18.38
CA HIS A 675 -33.42 -19.78 -17.70
C HIS A 675 -32.04 -20.07 -18.35
N LYS A 676 -31.94 -21.08 -19.21
CA LYS A 676 -30.68 -21.55 -19.80
C LYS A 676 -30.18 -20.62 -20.91
N ILE A 677 -28.88 -20.42 -20.97
CA ILE A 677 -28.18 -19.67 -22.04
C ILE A 677 -28.30 -20.38 -23.39
N PHE A 678 -28.40 -21.71 -23.38
CA PHE A 678 -28.50 -22.54 -24.57
C PHE A 678 -29.81 -23.32 -24.59
N CYS A 679 -30.52 -23.31 -25.71
CA CYS A 679 -31.81 -23.98 -25.83
C CYS A 679 -31.63 -25.50 -25.99
N SER A 680 -32.12 -26.29 -25.03
CA SER A 680 -32.03 -27.77 -25.07
C SER A 680 -32.76 -28.44 -26.24
N HIS A 681 -33.65 -27.72 -26.94
CA HIS A 681 -34.44 -28.26 -28.06
C HIS A 681 -33.82 -27.90 -29.42
N CYS A 682 -33.38 -26.64 -29.57
CA CYS A 682 -32.91 -26.12 -30.85
C CYS A 682 -31.38 -26.06 -30.97
N ASN A 683 -30.65 -26.27 -29.87
CA ASN A 683 -29.21 -26.09 -29.78
C ASN A 683 -28.74 -24.73 -30.31
N ILE A 684 -29.42 -23.66 -29.89
CA ILE A 684 -29.04 -22.27 -30.21
C ILE A 684 -29.02 -21.41 -28.95
N HIS A 685 -28.27 -20.32 -29.02
CA HIS A 685 -28.21 -19.29 -27.98
C HIS A 685 -29.60 -18.67 -27.74
N THR A 686 -29.95 -18.48 -26.46
CA THR A 686 -31.20 -17.84 -26.05
C THR A 686 -30.93 -16.38 -25.70
N GLU A 687 -31.91 -15.50 -25.93
CA GLU A 687 -31.77 -14.07 -25.65
C GLU A 687 -32.44 -13.70 -24.32
N PRO A 688 -31.85 -12.82 -23.50
CA PRO A 688 -32.46 -12.39 -22.24
C PRO A 688 -33.71 -11.54 -22.49
N LEU A 689 -34.80 -11.85 -21.76
CA LEU A 689 -35.96 -10.98 -21.67
C LEU A 689 -35.75 -10.00 -20.51
N ASN A 690 -35.19 -8.83 -20.82
CA ASN A 690 -34.80 -7.82 -19.84
C ASN A 690 -35.89 -7.51 -18.81
N GLY A 691 -35.52 -7.49 -17.53
CA GLY A 691 -36.41 -7.17 -16.41
C GLY A 691 -37.44 -8.26 -16.05
N ARG A 692 -37.46 -9.42 -16.73
CA ARG A 692 -38.38 -10.52 -16.41
C ARG A 692 -37.70 -11.62 -15.62
N ILE A 693 -37.89 -11.60 -14.31
CA ILE A 693 -37.43 -12.64 -13.37
C ILE A 693 -38.63 -13.52 -12.99
N LYS A 694 -38.46 -14.84 -13.01
CA LYS A 694 -39.49 -15.79 -12.57
C LYS A 694 -38.85 -16.90 -11.74
N PRO A 695 -39.61 -17.52 -10.80
CA PRO A 695 -39.18 -18.76 -10.20
C PRO A 695 -39.24 -19.88 -11.25
N PHE A 696 -38.17 -20.66 -11.33
CA PHE A 696 -38.09 -21.87 -12.13
C PHE A 696 -37.98 -23.08 -11.21
N LYS A 697 -38.78 -24.11 -11.48
CA LYS A 697 -38.59 -25.45 -10.90
C LYS A 697 -37.49 -26.16 -11.68
N ILE A 698 -36.41 -26.53 -11.01
CA ILE A 698 -35.24 -27.15 -11.60
C ILE A 698 -34.98 -28.48 -10.91
N ASN A 699 -34.95 -29.56 -11.68
CA ASN A 699 -34.42 -30.84 -11.20
C ASN A 699 -32.90 -30.81 -11.29
N LEU A 700 -32.23 -30.45 -10.19
CA LEU A 700 -30.79 -30.23 -10.19
C LEU A 700 -29.99 -31.53 -10.40
N ALA A 701 -30.53 -32.68 -9.98
CA ALA A 701 -29.88 -33.97 -10.21
C ALA A 701 -29.77 -34.29 -11.71
N GLU A 702 -30.84 -34.03 -12.47
CA GLU A 702 -30.84 -34.22 -13.92
C GLU A 702 -29.94 -33.19 -14.63
N GLU A 703 -29.99 -31.92 -14.24
CA GLU A 703 -29.12 -30.88 -14.79
C GLU A 703 -27.63 -31.19 -14.57
N LEU A 704 -27.25 -31.68 -13.39
CA LEU A 704 -25.88 -32.13 -13.09
C LEU A 704 -25.48 -33.33 -13.93
N ARG A 705 -26.40 -34.28 -14.16
CA ARG A 705 -26.16 -35.45 -15.02
C ARG A 705 -25.92 -35.03 -16.47
N ILE A 706 -26.73 -34.11 -16.99
CA ILE A 706 -26.58 -33.53 -18.33
C ILE A 706 -25.24 -32.80 -18.43
N ALA A 707 -24.93 -31.90 -17.49
CA ALA A 707 -23.69 -31.14 -17.48
C ALA A 707 -22.46 -32.07 -17.45
N LYS A 708 -22.47 -33.11 -16.60
CA LYS A 708 -21.45 -34.16 -16.55
C LYS A 708 -21.22 -34.84 -17.90
N ASN A 709 -22.31 -35.20 -18.60
CA ASN A 709 -22.24 -35.87 -19.89
C ASN A 709 -21.71 -34.94 -20.99
N ASN A 710 -22.09 -33.65 -20.98
CA ASN A 710 -21.64 -32.65 -21.95
C ASN A 710 -20.11 -32.49 -21.96
N ILE A 711 -19.52 -32.43 -20.76
CA ILE A 711 -18.06 -32.34 -20.57
C ILE A 711 -17.36 -33.71 -20.54
N LYS A 712 -18.11 -34.81 -20.67
CA LYS A 712 -17.62 -36.21 -20.66
C LYS A 712 -16.78 -36.55 -19.42
N GLU A 713 -17.17 -36.08 -18.25
CA GLU A 713 -16.49 -36.38 -16.98
C GLU A 713 -16.99 -37.68 -16.35
N ARG A 714 -16.08 -38.51 -15.83
CA ARG A 714 -16.44 -39.84 -15.27
C ARG A 714 -17.11 -39.74 -13.90
N LYS A 715 -16.59 -38.88 -13.02
CA LYS A 715 -17.10 -38.65 -11.66
C LYS A 715 -17.29 -37.15 -11.42
N LEU A 716 -18.37 -36.79 -10.73
CA LEU A 716 -18.55 -35.44 -10.23
C LEU A 716 -17.66 -35.22 -8.99
N PRO A 717 -17.09 -34.02 -8.81
CA PRO A 717 -16.43 -33.65 -7.56
C PRO A 717 -17.39 -33.77 -6.37
N ASP A 718 -16.87 -34.19 -5.21
CA ASP A 718 -17.68 -34.41 -4.02
C ASP A 718 -18.24 -33.09 -3.44
N THR A 719 -17.56 -31.96 -3.69
CA THR A 719 -18.01 -30.63 -3.27
C THR A 719 -18.09 -29.65 -4.44
N ILE A 720 -19.31 -29.32 -4.86
CA ILE A 720 -19.58 -28.25 -5.82
C ILE A 720 -20.43 -27.20 -5.11
N LYS A 721 -19.95 -25.96 -5.05
CA LYS A 721 -20.60 -24.87 -4.31
C LYS A 721 -21.23 -23.87 -5.26
N GLY A 722 -22.50 -23.53 -5.01
CA GLY A 722 -23.25 -22.51 -5.75
C GLY A 722 -23.42 -21.22 -4.94
N VAL A 723 -24.37 -20.39 -5.36
CA VAL A 723 -24.77 -19.16 -4.64
C VAL A 723 -26.19 -19.27 -4.11
N ILE A 724 -26.55 -18.48 -3.10
CA ILE A 724 -27.95 -18.44 -2.60
C ILE A 724 -28.87 -17.92 -3.69
N GLY A 725 -28.45 -16.85 -4.36
CA GLY A 725 -29.14 -16.26 -5.50
C GLY A 725 -28.17 -15.45 -6.33
N THR A 726 -28.43 -15.34 -7.63
CA THR A 726 -27.71 -14.42 -8.52
C THR A 726 -28.12 -12.99 -8.20
N ILE A 727 -27.14 -12.09 -8.09
CA ILE A 727 -27.34 -10.69 -7.70
C ILE A 727 -27.32 -9.71 -8.88
N SER A 728 -27.22 -10.24 -10.11
CA SER A 728 -27.18 -9.44 -11.33
C SER A 728 -28.56 -9.01 -11.79
N LYS A 729 -28.61 -7.96 -12.62
CA LYS A 729 -29.85 -7.33 -13.11
C LYS A 729 -30.82 -8.33 -13.73
N ASN A 730 -30.28 -9.20 -14.59
CA ASN A 730 -31.03 -10.23 -15.27
C ASN A 730 -30.99 -11.59 -14.56
N LYS A 731 -30.44 -11.68 -13.33
CA LYS A 731 -30.31 -12.92 -12.55
C LYS A 731 -29.92 -14.14 -13.41
N THR A 732 -28.91 -13.98 -14.25
CA THR A 732 -28.52 -14.99 -15.25
C THR A 732 -27.61 -16.03 -14.60
N PRO A 733 -28.01 -17.32 -14.53
CA PRO A 733 -27.16 -18.37 -13.98
C PRO A 733 -25.98 -18.69 -14.89
N GLU A 734 -24.83 -19.00 -14.30
CA GLU A 734 -23.67 -19.55 -15.03
C GLU A 734 -23.87 -21.04 -15.35
N PRO A 735 -23.39 -21.55 -16.51
CA PRO A 735 -23.45 -22.97 -16.84
C PRO A 735 -22.78 -23.87 -15.78
N LEU A 736 -23.46 -24.98 -15.42
CA LEU A 736 -23.00 -25.91 -14.40
C LEU A 736 -21.69 -26.61 -14.79
N GLU A 737 -21.45 -26.80 -16.09
CA GLU A 737 -20.23 -27.36 -16.65
C GLU A 737 -18.97 -26.60 -16.17
N LYS A 738 -19.03 -25.26 -16.16
CA LYS A 738 -17.94 -24.43 -15.64
C LYS A 738 -17.70 -24.70 -14.16
N GLY A 739 -18.78 -24.80 -13.38
CA GLY A 739 -18.74 -25.15 -11.96
C GLY A 739 -18.09 -26.49 -11.64
N ILE A 740 -18.43 -27.53 -12.41
CA ILE A 740 -17.85 -28.87 -12.26
C ILE A 740 -16.35 -28.83 -12.56
N LEU A 741 -15.94 -28.16 -13.64
CA LEU A 741 -14.53 -28.04 -14.01
C LEU A 741 -13.74 -27.20 -13.00
N ARG A 742 -14.31 -26.12 -12.47
CA ARG A 742 -13.67 -25.32 -11.40
C ARG A 742 -13.48 -26.15 -10.12
N ALA A 743 -14.52 -26.88 -9.70
CA ALA A 743 -14.45 -27.75 -8.53
C ALA A 743 -13.42 -28.88 -8.71
N LYS A 744 -13.32 -29.46 -9.91
CA LYS A 744 -12.32 -30.49 -10.24
C LYS A 744 -10.88 -30.00 -10.05
N HIS A 745 -10.62 -28.74 -10.40
CA HIS A 745 -9.29 -28.14 -10.29
C HIS A 745 -9.11 -27.30 -9.03
N ASN A 746 -10.05 -27.36 -8.07
CA ASN A 746 -10.01 -26.64 -6.79
C ASN A 746 -9.86 -25.10 -6.93
N VAL A 747 -10.46 -24.52 -7.97
CA VAL A 747 -10.49 -23.07 -8.20
C VAL A 747 -11.87 -22.49 -7.89
N SER A 748 -11.92 -21.26 -7.36
CA SER A 748 -13.17 -20.58 -7.01
C SER A 748 -13.43 -19.37 -7.89
N VAL A 749 -14.70 -19.11 -8.17
CA VAL A 749 -15.14 -18.00 -9.02
C VAL A 749 -15.45 -16.75 -8.19
N PHE A 750 -15.17 -15.58 -8.75
CA PHE A 750 -15.59 -14.28 -8.20
C PHE A 750 -16.93 -13.81 -8.80
N LYS A 751 -17.44 -12.66 -8.34
CA LYS A 751 -18.80 -12.18 -8.66
C LYS A 751 -19.07 -11.95 -10.16
N ASP A 752 -18.04 -11.83 -10.97
CA ASP A 752 -18.09 -11.52 -12.39
C ASP A 752 -17.74 -12.72 -13.30
N GLY A 753 -17.48 -13.90 -12.72
CA GLY A 753 -17.10 -15.11 -13.45
C GLY A 753 -15.59 -15.36 -13.53
N THR A 754 -14.76 -14.39 -13.14
CA THR A 754 -13.29 -14.49 -13.19
C THR A 754 -12.70 -15.22 -11.97
N ILE A 755 -11.47 -15.73 -12.11
CA ILE A 755 -10.68 -16.33 -11.04
C ILE A 755 -9.49 -15.43 -10.73
N ARG A 756 -9.36 -15.01 -9.46
CA ARG A 756 -8.35 -14.01 -9.07
C ARG A 756 -7.45 -14.47 -7.93
N PHE A 757 -6.26 -13.90 -7.90
CA PHE A 757 -5.29 -14.09 -6.84
C PHE A 757 -4.80 -12.73 -6.35
N ASP A 758 -4.97 -12.44 -5.06
CA ASP A 758 -4.59 -11.16 -4.45
C ASP A 758 -3.13 -11.24 -3.97
N MET A 759 -2.33 -10.24 -4.32
CA MET A 759 -0.96 -10.07 -3.82
C MET A 759 -0.70 -8.64 -3.36
N THR A 760 0.19 -8.48 -2.37
CA THR A 760 0.75 -7.18 -2.02
C THR A 760 1.66 -6.67 -3.13
N ASP A 761 1.53 -5.39 -3.47
CA ASP A 761 2.31 -4.77 -4.54
C ASP A 761 3.70 -4.37 -4.06
N ALA A 762 4.73 -4.78 -4.81
CA ALA A 762 6.12 -4.37 -4.57
C ALA A 762 6.74 -3.81 -5.87
N PRO A 763 7.42 -2.66 -5.83
CA PRO A 763 8.05 -2.11 -7.01
C PRO A 763 9.39 -2.80 -7.27
N LEU A 764 9.75 -2.94 -8.53
CA LEU A 764 11.06 -3.43 -8.95
C LEU A 764 11.43 -2.79 -10.28
N THR A 765 12.65 -2.28 -10.41
CA THR A 765 13.17 -1.80 -11.70
C THR A 765 14.21 -2.72 -12.31
N HIS A 766 14.85 -3.56 -11.50
CA HIS A 766 15.98 -4.38 -11.93
C HIS A 766 15.98 -5.71 -11.19
N PHE A 767 16.31 -6.80 -11.89
CA PHE A 767 16.33 -8.16 -11.33
C PHE A 767 17.54 -8.95 -11.83
N LYS A 768 18.00 -9.93 -11.06
CA LYS A 768 18.95 -10.95 -11.50
C LYS A 768 18.17 -12.20 -11.90
N PRO A 769 18.50 -12.90 -13.01
CA PRO A 769 17.82 -14.12 -13.42
C PRO A 769 17.70 -15.17 -12.29
N LYS A 770 18.73 -15.29 -11.44
CA LYS A 770 18.71 -16.20 -10.28
C LYS A 770 17.59 -15.92 -9.28
N GLU A 771 17.27 -14.64 -9.05
CA GLU A 771 16.28 -14.20 -8.05
C GLU A 771 14.86 -14.62 -8.43
N ILE A 772 14.60 -14.67 -9.73
CA ILE A 772 13.27 -14.96 -10.28
C ILE A 772 13.14 -16.42 -10.72
N ASN A 773 14.17 -17.24 -10.47
CA ASN A 773 14.23 -18.66 -10.80
C ASN A 773 14.01 -18.95 -12.29
N VAL A 774 14.58 -18.13 -13.19
CA VAL A 774 14.41 -18.29 -14.65
C VAL A 774 15.76 -18.36 -15.36
N SER A 775 15.90 -19.29 -16.29
CA SER A 775 17.12 -19.43 -17.08
C SER A 775 17.37 -18.23 -18.00
N VAL A 776 18.64 -17.87 -18.19
CA VAL A 776 19.08 -16.83 -19.12
C VAL A 776 18.56 -17.08 -20.54
N LYS A 777 18.54 -18.33 -20.99
CA LYS A 777 18.00 -18.70 -22.31
C LYS A 777 16.54 -18.27 -22.45
N ARG A 778 15.71 -18.57 -21.45
CA ARG A 778 14.28 -18.21 -21.45
C ARG A 778 14.07 -16.70 -21.43
N LEU A 779 14.89 -15.96 -20.69
CA LEU A 779 14.85 -14.49 -20.66
C LEU A 779 15.20 -13.89 -22.04
N ARG A 780 16.23 -14.43 -22.71
CA ARG A 780 16.59 -14.02 -24.08
C ARG A 780 15.44 -14.24 -25.07
N GLU A 781 14.73 -15.37 -24.98
CA GLU A 781 13.53 -15.64 -25.80
C GLU A 781 12.41 -14.61 -25.57
N MET A 782 12.32 -14.05 -24.36
CA MET A 782 11.37 -12.98 -24.01
C MET A 782 11.85 -11.57 -24.36
N GLY A 783 13.05 -11.46 -24.93
CA GLY A 783 13.67 -10.23 -25.43
C GLY A 783 14.75 -9.61 -24.53
N TYR A 784 15.09 -10.22 -23.40
CA TYR A 784 16.17 -9.73 -22.52
C TYR A 784 17.54 -10.18 -23.07
N THR A 785 18.17 -9.31 -23.86
CA THR A 785 19.45 -9.61 -24.53
C THR A 785 20.66 -8.99 -23.84
N LYS A 786 20.46 -7.90 -23.10
CA LYS A 786 21.51 -7.12 -22.44
C LYS A 786 21.21 -6.91 -20.96
N ASP A 787 22.28 -6.76 -20.17
CA ASP A 787 22.21 -6.30 -18.80
C ASP A 787 22.06 -4.77 -18.71
N TYR A 788 21.94 -4.24 -17.48
CA TYR A 788 21.77 -2.81 -17.21
C TYR A 788 22.97 -1.93 -17.62
N LEU A 789 24.15 -2.53 -17.82
CA LEU A 789 25.38 -1.87 -18.30
C LEU A 789 25.52 -1.97 -19.84
N GLY A 790 24.60 -2.65 -20.51
CA GLY A 790 24.62 -2.84 -21.96
C GLY A 790 25.46 -4.03 -22.43
N ASN A 791 26.01 -4.85 -21.53
CA ASN A 791 26.72 -6.08 -21.88
C ASN A 791 25.73 -7.17 -22.25
N ASN A 792 26.16 -8.17 -23.04
CA ASN A 792 25.31 -9.31 -23.38
C ASN A 792 24.98 -10.14 -22.14
N LEU A 793 23.71 -10.52 -21.99
CA LEU A 793 23.22 -11.30 -20.86
C LEU A 793 23.65 -12.76 -21.00
N THR A 794 24.70 -13.19 -20.30
CA THR A 794 25.33 -14.53 -20.36
C THR A 794 25.27 -15.30 -19.04
N SER A 795 25.25 -14.59 -17.91
CA SER A 795 25.21 -15.15 -16.55
C SER A 795 23.87 -14.85 -15.87
N ASP A 796 23.49 -15.69 -14.90
CA ASP A 796 22.29 -15.53 -14.08
C ASP A 796 22.47 -14.57 -12.88
N ASP A 797 23.71 -14.11 -12.65
CA ASP A 797 24.06 -13.06 -11.69
C ASP A 797 23.98 -11.63 -12.28
N GLN A 798 23.90 -11.50 -13.61
CA GLN A 798 23.82 -10.19 -14.26
C GLN A 798 22.46 -9.52 -13.98
N ILE A 799 22.50 -8.22 -13.68
CA ILE A 799 21.30 -7.43 -13.40
C ILE A 799 20.65 -6.98 -14.71
N CYS A 800 19.38 -7.28 -14.90
CA CYS A 800 18.57 -6.87 -16.04
C CYS A 800 17.59 -5.76 -15.64
N GLU A 801 17.40 -4.77 -16.51
CA GLU A 801 16.36 -3.75 -16.35
C GLU A 801 14.97 -4.33 -16.67
N LEU A 802 14.04 -4.28 -15.73
CA LEU A 802 12.68 -4.83 -15.85
C LEU A 802 11.84 -4.01 -16.82
N ARG A 803 11.23 -4.67 -17.81
CA ARG A 803 10.32 -4.02 -18.75
C ARG A 803 8.99 -3.67 -18.08
N VAL A 804 8.37 -2.60 -18.54
CA VAL A 804 7.27 -1.91 -17.84
C VAL A 804 5.97 -2.70 -17.60
N GLN A 805 5.75 -3.80 -18.32
CA GLN A 805 4.57 -4.68 -18.16
C GLN A 805 4.96 -6.13 -17.84
N ASP A 806 6.23 -6.36 -17.50
CA ASP A 806 6.70 -7.67 -17.04
C ASP A 806 6.56 -7.74 -15.51
N VAL A 807 6.06 -8.87 -15.01
CA VAL A 807 5.78 -9.09 -13.57
C VAL A 807 6.44 -10.37 -13.08
N ILE A 808 6.87 -10.33 -11.83
CA ILE A 808 7.39 -11.49 -11.08
C ILE A 808 6.42 -11.76 -9.95
N ILE A 809 5.79 -12.93 -10.00
CA ILE A 809 4.69 -13.29 -9.10
C ILE A 809 5.17 -14.23 -7.99
N SER A 810 4.49 -14.26 -6.85
CA SER A 810 4.80 -15.23 -5.80
C SER A 810 4.62 -16.66 -6.31
N LYS A 811 5.40 -17.61 -5.77
CA LYS A 811 5.23 -19.05 -6.07
C LYS A 811 3.82 -19.53 -5.75
N ALA A 812 3.21 -19.04 -4.68
CA ALA A 812 1.83 -19.35 -4.31
C ALA A 812 0.81 -18.96 -5.40
N CYS A 813 1.02 -17.81 -6.06
CA CYS A 813 0.23 -17.39 -7.21
C CYS A 813 0.46 -18.31 -8.42
N GLY A 814 1.72 -18.61 -8.73
CA GLY A 814 2.07 -19.51 -9.84
C GLY A 814 1.45 -20.91 -9.67
N GLU A 815 1.53 -21.50 -8.48
CA GLU A 815 0.90 -22.80 -8.17
C GLU A 815 -0.62 -22.77 -8.36
N TYR A 816 -1.27 -21.68 -7.96
CA TYR A 816 -2.70 -21.50 -8.20
C TYR A 816 -3.00 -21.31 -9.70
N PHE A 817 -2.19 -20.56 -10.43
CA PHE A 817 -2.34 -20.36 -11.87
C PHE A 817 -2.08 -21.62 -12.70
N VAL A 818 -1.25 -22.56 -12.23
CA VAL A 818 -1.18 -23.91 -12.81
C VAL A 818 -2.54 -24.59 -12.72
N GLN A 819 -3.27 -24.48 -11.60
CA GLN A 819 -4.62 -25.04 -11.46
C GLN A 819 -5.62 -24.33 -12.38
N VAL A 820 -5.56 -23.00 -12.46
CA VAL A 820 -6.41 -22.20 -13.35
C VAL A 820 -6.15 -22.54 -14.82
N SER A 821 -4.89 -22.69 -15.24
CA SER A 821 -4.53 -23.06 -16.62
C SER A 821 -5.11 -24.42 -17.03
N LYS A 822 -5.06 -25.42 -16.13
CA LYS A 822 -5.69 -26.74 -16.34
C LYS A 822 -7.21 -26.64 -16.43
N PHE A 823 -7.82 -25.76 -15.64
CA PHE A 823 -9.24 -25.45 -15.75
C PHE A 823 -9.57 -24.85 -17.13
N ILE A 824 -8.80 -23.86 -17.61
CA ILE A 824 -9.03 -23.23 -18.91
C ILE A 824 -8.85 -24.24 -20.04
N ASP A 825 -7.82 -25.09 -20.00
CA ASP A 825 -7.59 -26.11 -21.03
C ASP A 825 -8.72 -27.16 -21.07
N ASP A 826 -9.17 -27.62 -19.91
CA ASP A 826 -10.34 -28.51 -19.84
C ASP A 826 -11.62 -27.78 -20.27
N LEU A 827 -11.77 -26.48 -19.99
CA LEU A 827 -12.91 -25.68 -20.44
C LEU A 827 -12.92 -25.54 -21.97
N LEU A 828 -11.78 -25.19 -22.58
CA LEU A 828 -11.63 -25.11 -24.04
C LEU A 828 -11.93 -26.46 -24.71
N SER A 829 -11.29 -27.54 -24.25
CA SER A 829 -11.42 -28.86 -24.88
C SER A 829 -12.76 -29.54 -24.62
N LYS A 830 -13.28 -29.48 -23.39
CA LYS A 830 -14.47 -30.24 -23.00
C LYS A 830 -15.76 -29.47 -23.15
N PHE A 831 -15.77 -28.17 -22.89
CA PHE A 831 -16.98 -27.37 -23.00
C PHE A 831 -17.06 -26.71 -24.39
N TYR A 832 -16.02 -25.98 -24.80
CA TYR A 832 -16.01 -25.29 -26.08
C TYR A 832 -15.58 -26.15 -27.27
N LYS A 833 -15.06 -27.38 -27.08
CA LYS A 833 -14.53 -28.25 -28.15
C LYS A 833 -13.51 -27.51 -29.05
N LEU A 834 -12.58 -26.82 -28.41
CA LEU A 834 -11.42 -26.15 -29.01
C LEU A 834 -10.13 -26.80 -28.49
N ASP A 835 -9.02 -26.54 -29.16
CA ASP A 835 -7.72 -27.04 -28.71
C ASP A 835 -7.32 -26.42 -27.37
N ARG A 836 -6.52 -27.17 -26.59
CA ARG A 836 -5.93 -26.69 -25.35
C ARG A 836 -4.92 -25.59 -25.66
N PHE A 837 -4.86 -24.57 -24.81
CA PHE A 837 -4.01 -23.41 -25.03
C PHE A 837 -2.73 -23.45 -24.20
N TYR A 838 -2.84 -23.63 -22.89
CA TYR A 838 -1.71 -23.50 -21.97
C TYR A 838 -0.82 -24.74 -21.98
N ASN A 839 -1.41 -25.93 -21.83
CA ASN A 839 -0.70 -27.22 -21.74
C ASN A 839 0.42 -27.25 -20.67
N ILE A 840 0.21 -26.49 -19.59
CA ILE A 840 1.19 -26.26 -18.53
C ILE A 840 1.29 -27.46 -17.59
N LYS A 841 2.53 -27.91 -17.32
CA LYS A 841 2.82 -29.00 -16.39
C LYS A 841 3.54 -28.52 -15.14
N LYS A 842 4.46 -27.58 -15.29
CA LYS A 842 5.28 -27.00 -14.22
C LYS A 842 5.05 -25.49 -14.14
N ILE A 843 5.42 -24.90 -13.01
CA ILE A 843 5.31 -23.47 -12.78
C ILE A 843 6.11 -22.66 -13.84
N ASP A 844 7.28 -23.15 -14.25
CA ASP A 844 8.15 -22.49 -15.23
C ASP A 844 7.49 -22.32 -16.61
N ASP A 845 6.56 -23.21 -16.97
CA ASP A 845 5.83 -23.14 -18.24
C ASP A 845 4.88 -21.91 -18.27
N LEU A 846 4.54 -21.31 -17.13
CA LEU A 846 3.76 -20.07 -17.07
C LEU A 846 4.55 -18.84 -17.56
N THR A 847 5.88 -18.92 -17.63
CA THR A 847 6.72 -17.80 -18.09
C THR A 847 6.38 -17.43 -19.54
N GLY A 848 6.17 -16.14 -19.78
CA GLY A 848 5.77 -15.60 -21.08
C GLY A 848 4.25 -15.53 -21.29
N HIS A 849 3.42 -16.12 -20.42
CA HIS A 849 1.97 -15.98 -20.52
C HIS A 849 1.47 -14.65 -19.95
N LEU A 850 0.36 -14.17 -20.53
CA LEU A 850 -0.24 -12.89 -20.19
C LEU A 850 -1.25 -13.00 -19.05
N VAL A 851 -1.26 -11.96 -18.22
CA VAL A 851 -2.13 -11.76 -17.06
C VAL A 851 -2.76 -10.37 -17.11
N ILE A 852 -3.85 -10.20 -16.38
CA ILE A 852 -4.48 -8.91 -16.11
C ILE A 852 -4.31 -8.61 -14.62
N GLY A 853 -3.66 -7.50 -14.29
CA GLY A 853 -3.71 -6.92 -12.96
C GLY A 853 -4.92 -6.00 -12.83
N LEU A 854 -5.60 -6.07 -11.71
CA LEU A 854 -6.77 -5.25 -11.42
C LEU A 854 -6.82 -4.87 -9.94
N SER A 855 -6.89 -3.58 -9.69
CA SER A 855 -6.89 -3.02 -8.35
C SER A 855 -8.31 -2.87 -7.79
N PRO A 856 -8.51 -2.99 -6.47
CA PRO A 856 -9.78 -2.62 -5.85
C PRO A 856 -10.22 -1.19 -6.20
N HIS A 857 -11.52 -0.94 -6.24
CA HIS A 857 -12.16 0.33 -6.61
C HIS A 857 -11.89 0.82 -8.04
N THR A 858 -11.27 -0.01 -8.89
CA THR A 858 -11.00 0.30 -10.30
C THR A 858 -11.89 -0.52 -11.25
N SER A 859 -11.93 -0.09 -12.51
CA SER A 859 -12.69 -0.72 -13.60
C SER A 859 -11.86 -1.02 -14.84
N ALA A 860 -10.57 -0.63 -14.85
CA ALA A 860 -9.63 -0.89 -15.93
C ALA A 860 -8.55 -1.86 -15.45
N GLY A 861 -8.45 -3.03 -16.10
CA GLY A 861 -7.33 -3.94 -15.89
C GLY A 861 -6.11 -3.47 -16.68
N ALA A 862 -4.91 -3.80 -16.21
CA ALA A 862 -3.67 -3.58 -16.96
C ALA A 862 -3.07 -4.92 -17.40
N LEU A 863 -2.66 -4.99 -18.67
CA LEU A 863 -2.00 -6.16 -19.22
C LEU A 863 -0.58 -6.29 -18.67
N ALA A 864 -0.20 -7.50 -18.29
CA ALA A 864 1.16 -7.86 -17.94
C ALA A 864 1.55 -9.23 -18.46
N ARG A 865 2.86 -9.53 -18.45
CA ARG A 865 3.45 -10.82 -18.81
C ARG A 865 4.26 -11.37 -17.63
N ILE A 866 4.06 -12.63 -17.30
CA ILE A 866 4.82 -13.29 -16.23
C ILE A 866 6.23 -13.60 -16.73
N ILE A 867 7.27 -13.13 -16.05
CA ILE A 867 8.66 -13.43 -16.42
C ILE A 867 9.40 -14.33 -15.43
N GLY A 868 8.85 -14.55 -14.22
CA GLY A 868 9.47 -15.39 -13.21
C GLY A 868 8.70 -15.43 -11.88
N PHE A 869 9.32 -16.06 -10.88
CA PHE A 869 8.69 -16.35 -9.60
C PHE A 869 9.58 -16.00 -8.41
N THR A 870 8.97 -15.48 -7.34
CA THR A 870 9.64 -15.17 -6.07
C THR A 870 9.07 -16.01 -4.91
N ASN A 871 9.90 -16.26 -3.89
CA ASN A 871 9.46 -16.87 -2.63
C ASN A 871 8.69 -15.89 -1.74
N ALA A 872 8.85 -14.57 -1.96
CA ALA A 872 8.14 -13.55 -1.22
C ALA A 872 6.64 -13.54 -1.56
N GLN A 873 5.82 -13.08 -0.62
CA GLN A 873 4.36 -13.03 -0.75
C GLN A 873 3.89 -11.72 -1.43
N VAL A 874 4.60 -11.30 -2.48
CA VAL A 874 4.37 -10.03 -3.18
C VAL A 874 4.32 -10.23 -4.69
N CYS A 875 3.80 -9.23 -5.40
CA CYS A 875 3.95 -9.07 -6.84
C CYS A 875 5.01 -8.00 -7.11
N PHE A 876 6.19 -8.41 -7.56
CA PHE A 876 7.19 -7.47 -8.05
C PHE A 876 6.84 -7.04 -9.47
N ALA A 877 6.75 -5.73 -9.70
CA ALA A 877 6.50 -5.17 -11.02
C ALA A 877 7.16 -3.79 -11.17
N HIS A 878 7.30 -3.35 -12.42
CA HIS A 878 7.76 -1.99 -12.68
C HIS A 878 6.82 -0.97 -12.01
N PRO A 879 7.33 0.10 -11.38
CA PRO A 879 6.48 1.09 -10.70
C PRO A 879 5.35 1.65 -11.57
N PHE A 880 5.58 1.83 -12.87
CA PHE A 880 4.52 2.24 -13.81
C PHE A 880 3.37 1.24 -13.92
N TYR A 881 3.62 -0.06 -13.77
CA TYR A 881 2.57 -1.07 -13.77
C TYR A 881 1.67 -0.94 -12.54
N HIS A 882 2.25 -0.68 -11.37
CA HIS A 882 1.49 -0.43 -10.14
C HIS A 882 0.71 0.89 -10.24
N ALA A 883 1.38 1.97 -10.63
CA ALA A 883 0.77 3.29 -10.79
C ALA A 883 -0.34 3.33 -11.87
N ALA A 884 -0.19 2.60 -12.98
CA ALA A 884 -1.23 2.51 -14.04
C ALA A 884 -2.56 1.96 -13.51
N LYS A 885 -2.53 1.19 -12.42
CA LYS A 885 -3.71 0.64 -11.76
C LYS A 885 -4.17 1.48 -10.56
N ARG A 886 -3.63 2.70 -10.41
CA ARG A 886 -3.89 3.63 -9.28
C ARG A 886 -3.51 3.01 -7.93
N ARG A 887 -2.30 2.46 -7.86
CA ARG A 887 -1.73 1.82 -6.68
C ARG A 887 -0.30 2.24 -6.41
N ASN A 888 0.00 2.25 -5.12
CA ASN A 888 1.32 2.54 -4.57
C ASN A 888 1.82 1.32 -3.79
N ALA A 889 3.11 1.26 -3.52
CA ALA A 889 3.68 0.24 -2.66
C ALA A 889 3.67 0.68 -1.19
N ASP A 890 2.52 1.15 -0.71
CA ASP A 890 2.31 1.56 0.68
C ASP A 890 1.53 0.51 1.50
N GLY A 891 1.41 -0.72 0.99
CA GLY A 891 0.63 -1.82 1.59
C GLY A 891 -0.67 -2.14 0.86
N ASP A 892 -0.84 -1.60 -0.34
CA ASP A 892 -1.93 -1.96 -1.25
C ASP A 892 -1.79 -3.40 -1.80
N GLU A 893 -2.91 -3.91 -2.29
CA GLU A 893 -3.04 -5.26 -2.84
C GLU A 893 -3.79 -5.23 -4.17
N ASP A 894 -3.28 -5.99 -5.13
CA ASP A 894 -3.86 -6.16 -6.46
C ASP A 894 -4.29 -7.60 -6.74
N GLY A 895 -5.37 -7.72 -7.52
CA GLY A 895 -5.84 -9.00 -8.03
C GLY A 895 -5.22 -9.29 -9.39
N LEU A 896 -4.59 -10.44 -9.54
CA LEU A 896 -4.11 -10.96 -10.82
C LEU A 896 -5.00 -12.08 -11.34
N MET A 897 -5.19 -12.09 -12.67
CA MET A 897 -5.99 -13.06 -13.41
C MET A 897 -5.21 -13.52 -14.64
N LEU A 898 -5.31 -14.80 -15.02
CA LEU A 898 -4.85 -15.23 -16.34
C LEU A 898 -5.70 -14.55 -17.42
N LEU A 899 -5.06 -14.01 -18.47
CA LEU A 899 -5.77 -13.25 -19.52
C LEU A 899 -6.93 -14.05 -20.13
N LEU A 900 -6.68 -15.30 -20.53
CA LEU A 900 -7.68 -16.12 -21.20
C LEU A 900 -8.84 -16.53 -20.27
N ASP A 901 -8.61 -16.64 -18.95
CA ASP A 901 -9.71 -16.84 -17.97
C ASP A 901 -10.67 -15.65 -18.01
N ALA A 902 -10.13 -14.44 -17.93
CA ALA A 902 -10.94 -13.23 -17.93
C ALA A 902 -11.75 -13.11 -19.23
N LEU A 903 -11.14 -13.31 -20.40
CA LEU A 903 -11.84 -13.19 -21.69
C LEU A 903 -12.96 -14.25 -21.84
N LEU A 904 -12.73 -15.49 -21.40
CA LEU A 904 -13.70 -16.58 -21.51
C LEU A 904 -14.84 -16.50 -20.49
N ASN A 905 -14.56 -16.07 -19.26
CA ASN A 905 -15.48 -16.25 -18.14
C ASN A 905 -16.12 -14.97 -17.61
N PHE A 906 -15.57 -13.78 -17.91
CA PHE A 906 -16.17 -12.51 -17.52
C PHE A 906 -17.48 -12.23 -18.27
N SER A 907 -18.53 -11.76 -17.60
CA SER A 907 -19.71 -11.24 -18.31
C SER A 907 -20.42 -10.13 -17.56
N HIS A 908 -20.88 -9.11 -18.29
CA HIS A 908 -21.76 -8.07 -17.78
C HIS A 908 -23.07 -8.65 -17.20
N ALA A 909 -23.51 -9.81 -17.68
CA ALA A 909 -24.70 -10.50 -17.17
C ALA A 909 -24.56 -11.01 -15.73
N TYR A 910 -23.33 -11.07 -15.19
CA TYR A 910 -23.04 -11.50 -13.81
C TYR A 910 -22.85 -10.33 -12.84
N ILE A 911 -22.67 -9.12 -13.36
CA ILE A 911 -22.41 -7.92 -12.55
C ILE A 911 -23.59 -7.65 -11.61
N PRO A 912 -23.34 -7.41 -10.31
CA PRO A 912 -24.38 -7.04 -9.36
C PRO A 912 -25.15 -5.78 -9.79
N ASP A 913 -26.48 -5.79 -9.66
CA ASP A 913 -27.34 -4.63 -10.02
C ASP A 913 -27.39 -3.54 -8.93
N LYS A 914 -26.63 -3.70 -7.85
CA LYS A 914 -26.55 -2.74 -6.76
C LYS A 914 -25.44 -1.72 -7.04
N ARG A 915 -25.57 -0.52 -6.49
CA ARG A 915 -24.48 0.48 -6.47
C ARG A 915 -23.24 -0.12 -5.79
N GLY A 916 -22.07 0.12 -6.38
CA GLY A 916 -20.85 -0.61 -6.02
C GLY A 916 -20.60 -1.89 -6.83
N GLY A 917 -21.55 -2.29 -7.67
CA GLY A 917 -21.54 -3.57 -8.39
C GLY A 917 -20.42 -3.65 -9.42
N ARG A 918 -20.17 -2.55 -10.14
CA ARG A 918 -19.15 -2.40 -11.19
C ARG A 918 -17.74 -2.14 -10.66
N MET A 919 -17.59 -1.94 -9.34
CA MET A 919 -16.26 -1.83 -8.72
C MET A 919 -15.52 -3.16 -8.80
N ASP A 920 -14.20 -3.08 -8.99
CA ASP A 920 -13.28 -4.21 -9.04
C ASP A 920 -13.55 -5.12 -10.24
N LEU A 921 -13.92 -4.60 -11.41
CA LEU A 921 -14.20 -5.41 -12.60
C LEU A 921 -13.29 -5.03 -13.76
N PRO A 922 -12.80 -5.97 -14.58
CA PRO A 922 -12.03 -5.63 -15.77
C PRO A 922 -12.98 -5.20 -16.89
N LEU A 923 -13.65 -4.05 -16.76
CA LEU A 923 -14.56 -3.52 -17.79
C LEU A 923 -13.82 -3.10 -19.05
N ILE A 924 -12.52 -2.85 -18.93
CA ILE A 924 -11.64 -2.51 -20.04
C ILE A 924 -10.23 -2.99 -19.75
N LEU A 925 -9.48 -3.32 -20.79
CA LEU A 925 -8.08 -3.75 -20.69
C LEU A 925 -7.13 -2.72 -21.28
N THR A 926 -6.28 -2.14 -20.44
CA THR A 926 -5.16 -1.31 -20.86
C THR A 926 -4.05 -2.20 -21.39
N THR A 927 -3.76 -2.07 -22.68
CA THR A 927 -2.84 -2.94 -23.41
C THR A 927 -1.40 -2.42 -23.39
N ARG A 928 -1.22 -1.10 -23.31
CA ARG A 928 0.06 -0.42 -23.27
C ARG A 928 0.10 0.61 -22.14
N ILE A 929 1.22 0.64 -21.43
CA ILE A 929 1.45 1.63 -20.38
C ILE A 929 2.25 2.82 -20.94
N ASP A 930 1.65 4.01 -20.88
CA ASP A 930 2.32 5.28 -21.15
C ASP A 930 2.62 5.99 -19.81
N PRO A 931 3.90 6.21 -19.46
CA PRO A 931 4.29 6.91 -18.24
C PRO A 931 3.68 8.31 -18.10
N ALA A 932 3.32 8.99 -19.20
CA ALA A 932 2.65 10.28 -19.12
C ALA A 932 1.19 10.19 -18.63
N GLU A 933 0.58 9.00 -18.74
CA GLU A 933 -0.82 8.76 -18.39
C GLU A 933 -1.03 8.09 -17.03
N VAL A 934 0.03 7.55 -16.41
CA VAL A 934 -0.05 6.91 -15.09
C VAL A 934 -0.13 7.95 -13.97
N ASP A 935 -0.32 7.46 -12.74
CA ASP A 935 -0.35 8.30 -11.55
C ASP A 935 0.94 9.13 -11.39
N LYS A 936 0.80 10.37 -10.91
CA LYS A 936 1.88 11.35 -10.78
C LYS A 936 2.94 10.92 -9.77
N GLU A 937 2.59 10.08 -8.81
CA GLU A 937 3.55 9.57 -7.82
C GLU A 937 4.70 8.80 -8.47
N ALA A 938 4.43 8.05 -9.55
CA ALA A 938 5.47 7.36 -10.30
C ALA A 938 6.41 8.32 -11.07
N HIS A 939 6.03 9.59 -11.25
CA HIS A 939 6.88 10.61 -11.87
C HIS A 939 7.98 11.08 -10.92
N ASN A 940 7.81 10.85 -9.61
CA ASN A 940 8.76 11.24 -8.58
C ASN A 940 9.87 10.21 -8.35
N ILE A 941 9.87 9.11 -9.09
CA ILE A 941 10.89 8.07 -8.97
C ILE A 941 12.23 8.63 -9.46
N ASP A 942 13.25 8.57 -8.60
CA ASP A 942 14.62 8.96 -8.92
C ASP A 942 15.32 7.89 -9.77
N THR A 943 16.18 8.34 -10.68
CA THR A 943 16.77 7.49 -11.72
C THR A 943 18.29 7.61 -11.82
N LEU A 944 18.94 8.15 -10.79
CA LEU A 944 20.38 8.31 -10.72
C LEU A 944 21.05 7.05 -10.16
N ALA A 945 22.30 6.80 -10.57
CA ALA A 945 23.13 5.71 -10.00
C ALA A 945 23.76 6.10 -8.65
N ARG A 946 23.88 7.39 -8.37
CA ARG A 946 24.34 7.96 -7.10
C ARG A 946 23.74 9.35 -6.93
N TYR A 947 23.38 9.74 -5.72
CA TYR A 947 22.90 11.10 -5.48
C TYR A 947 24.05 12.13 -5.47
N PRO A 948 23.87 13.33 -6.03
CA PRO A 948 24.92 14.34 -6.11
C PRO A 948 25.35 14.89 -4.74
N ILE A 949 26.58 15.38 -4.63
CA ILE A 949 27.09 16.03 -3.41
C ILE A 949 26.25 17.25 -2.99
N GLU A 950 25.73 18.00 -3.96
CA GLU A 950 24.90 19.18 -3.74
C GLU A 950 23.59 18.83 -3.03
N PHE A 951 23.06 17.62 -3.26
CA PHE A 951 21.89 17.11 -2.55
C PHE A 951 22.19 16.91 -1.06
N TYR A 952 23.29 16.25 -0.72
CA TYR A 952 23.69 16.03 0.68
C TYR A 952 23.92 17.37 1.39
N GLU A 953 24.58 18.33 0.74
CA GLU A 953 24.77 19.69 1.27
C GLU A 953 23.43 20.43 1.48
N ALA A 954 22.42 20.19 0.64
CA ALA A 954 21.08 20.76 0.81
C ALA A 954 20.30 20.15 1.98
N THR A 955 20.55 18.88 2.33
CA THR A 955 19.90 18.27 3.50
C THR A 955 20.27 18.99 4.79
N LEU A 956 21.53 19.45 4.92
CA LEU A 956 22.02 20.23 6.08
C LEU A 956 21.31 21.57 6.30
N ARG A 957 20.57 22.05 5.28
CA ARG A 957 19.79 23.30 5.33
C ARG A 957 18.30 23.05 5.51
N HIS A 958 17.89 21.79 5.70
CA HIS A 958 16.50 21.33 5.70
C HIS A 958 15.69 21.87 4.51
N GLU A 959 16.31 21.83 3.33
CA GLU A 959 15.77 22.47 2.14
C GLU A 959 14.49 21.77 1.65
N ASN A 960 13.60 22.51 1.00
CA ASN A 960 12.42 21.91 0.39
C ASN A 960 12.85 21.05 -0.82
N PRO A 961 12.35 19.82 -0.96
CA PRO A 961 12.76 18.92 -2.05
C PRO A 961 12.56 19.52 -3.44
N LYS A 962 11.57 20.41 -3.64
CA LYS A 962 11.32 21.08 -4.92
C LYS A 962 12.47 21.97 -5.39
N ASN A 963 13.29 22.49 -4.47
CA ASN A 963 14.43 23.35 -4.84
C ASN A 963 15.57 22.53 -5.46
N VAL A 964 15.70 21.26 -5.08
CA VAL A 964 16.75 20.34 -5.55
C VAL A 964 16.26 19.33 -6.59
N GLU A 965 14.96 19.35 -6.93
CA GLU A 965 14.34 18.43 -7.89
C GLU A 965 15.09 18.37 -9.23
N SER A 966 15.57 19.53 -9.70
CA SER A 966 16.24 19.68 -11.00
C SER A 966 17.55 18.87 -11.12
N ILE A 967 18.24 18.59 -10.01
CA ILE A 967 19.50 17.84 -10.00
C ILE A 967 19.32 16.34 -9.69
N MET A 968 18.13 15.92 -9.28
CA MET A 968 17.85 14.55 -8.80
C MET A 968 17.40 13.57 -9.88
N GLY A 969 17.21 14.03 -11.12
CA GLY A 969 16.90 13.16 -12.26
C GLY A 969 15.64 12.31 -12.04
N LEU A 970 14.49 12.95 -11.80
CA LEU A 970 13.20 12.25 -11.64
C LEU A 970 12.63 11.78 -12.98
N VAL A 971 11.76 10.77 -12.96
CA VAL A 971 11.00 10.33 -14.15
C VAL A 971 10.27 11.48 -14.83
N SER A 972 9.73 12.44 -14.06
CA SER A 972 9.06 13.65 -14.57
C SER A 972 9.89 14.39 -15.63
N SER A 973 11.22 14.44 -15.47
CA SER A 973 12.16 15.09 -16.41
C SER A 973 12.40 14.31 -17.71
N ARG A 974 12.03 13.02 -17.74
CA ARG A 974 12.24 12.10 -18.88
C ARG A 974 10.99 11.87 -19.71
N LEU A 975 9.82 12.29 -19.25
CA LEU A 975 8.54 12.09 -19.94
C LEU A 975 8.56 12.64 -21.37
N GLY A 976 8.01 11.88 -22.32
CA GLY A 976 8.01 12.23 -23.75
C GLY A 976 9.34 11.96 -24.48
N SER A 977 10.40 11.56 -23.78
CA SER A 977 11.67 11.12 -24.38
C SER A 977 11.72 9.59 -24.53
N LYS A 978 12.74 9.08 -25.23
CA LYS A 978 12.99 7.62 -25.31
C LYS A 978 13.37 7.02 -23.94
N LEU A 979 14.00 7.81 -23.07
CA LEU A 979 14.49 7.40 -21.75
C LEU A 979 13.38 7.28 -20.69
N GLN A 980 12.13 7.53 -21.05
CA GLN A 980 11.01 7.32 -20.12
C GLN A 980 10.79 5.84 -19.77
N TYR A 981 11.32 4.90 -20.55
CA TYR A 981 11.12 3.46 -20.38
C TYR A 981 12.39 2.66 -20.08
N GLU A 982 13.57 3.26 -20.22
CA GLU A 982 14.87 2.57 -20.21
C GLU A 982 15.91 3.43 -19.47
N GLN A 983 17.01 2.82 -19.02
CA GLN A 983 18.11 3.45 -18.29
C GLN A 983 17.72 4.02 -16.91
N PHE A 984 16.91 3.30 -16.15
CA PHE A 984 16.66 3.62 -14.75
C PHE A 984 17.93 3.36 -13.90
N GLY A 985 18.36 4.35 -13.12
CA GLY A 985 19.37 4.16 -12.09
C GLY A 985 18.78 3.63 -10.79
N PHE A 986 19.64 3.04 -9.97
CA PHE A 986 19.43 2.74 -8.56
C PHE A 986 20.75 2.98 -7.82
N THR A 987 20.69 3.36 -6.54
CA THR A 987 21.90 3.67 -5.78
C THR A 987 22.43 2.50 -4.97
N HIS A 988 21.57 1.56 -4.58
CA HIS A 988 21.95 0.37 -3.82
C HIS A 988 21.44 -0.90 -4.51
N ASP A 989 22.30 -1.89 -4.64
CA ASP A 989 21.93 -3.25 -5.02
C ASP A 989 21.48 -4.05 -3.80
N THR A 990 20.94 -5.23 -4.03
CA THR A 990 20.65 -6.28 -3.04
C THR A 990 21.12 -7.62 -3.60
N ASP A 991 21.56 -8.57 -2.79
CA ASP A 991 21.98 -9.88 -3.32
C ASP A 991 20.80 -10.66 -3.89
N ASP A 992 19.65 -10.61 -3.20
CA ASP A 992 18.38 -11.23 -3.59
C ASP A 992 17.20 -10.37 -3.12
N ILE A 993 16.32 -10.00 -4.06
CA ILE A 993 15.09 -9.22 -3.81
C ILE A 993 14.09 -9.90 -2.86
N SER A 994 14.28 -11.19 -2.59
CA SER A 994 13.46 -12.00 -1.69
C SER A 994 14.18 -12.44 -0.42
N LYS A 995 15.40 -11.93 -0.17
CA LYS A 995 16.18 -12.18 1.04
C LYS A 995 15.42 -11.65 2.27
N GLY A 996 15.26 -12.49 3.29
CA GLY A 996 14.49 -12.15 4.50
C GLY A 996 13.46 -13.23 4.87
N PRO A 997 12.71 -13.03 5.96
CA PRO A 997 11.75 -14.02 6.41
C PRO A 997 10.60 -14.20 5.40
N LYS A 998 10.23 -15.46 5.14
CA LYS A 998 9.25 -15.83 4.09
C LYS A 998 7.81 -15.39 4.40
N GLU A 999 7.44 -15.40 5.68
CA GLU A 999 6.10 -15.07 6.15
C GLU A 999 6.18 -14.36 7.50
N SER A 1000 5.33 -13.35 7.70
CA SER A 1000 5.33 -12.60 8.95
C SER A 1000 4.89 -13.48 10.13
N LEU A 1001 5.59 -13.34 11.26
CA LEU A 1001 5.21 -13.99 12.52
C LEU A 1001 3.76 -13.66 12.93
N TYR A 1002 3.23 -12.51 12.49
CA TYR A 1002 1.83 -12.17 12.72
C TYR A 1002 0.85 -13.19 12.16
N LYS A 1003 1.15 -13.84 11.04
CA LYS A 1003 0.26 -14.82 10.41
C LYS A 1003 0.37 -16.20 11.02
N THR A 1004 1.57 -16.57 11.49
CA THR A 1004 1.83 -17.89 12.07
C THR A 1004 1.27 -17.99 13.50
N LEU A 1005 1.22 -16.87 14.25
CA LEU A 1005 0.59 -16.81 15.57
C LEU A 1005 -0.94 -16.94 15.49
N LYS A 1006 -1.49 -17.92 16.23
CA LYS A 1006 -2.92 -18.25 16.19
C LYS A 1006 -3.78 -17.36 17.08
N THR A 1007 -3.37 -17.11 18.32
CA THR A 1007 -4.18 -16.38 19.29
C THR A 1007 -3.79 -14.91 19.38
N MET A 1008 -4.73 -14.05 19.77
CA MET A 1008 -4.44 -12.63 20.02
C MET A 1008 -3.51 -12.42 21.21
N MET A 1009 -3.53 -13.33 22.19
CA MET A 1009 -2.66 -13.27 23.36
C MET A 1009 -1.20 -13.50 22.97
N ASP A 1010 -0.93 -14.53 22.18
CA ASP A 1010 0.43 -14.79 21.71
C ASP A 1010 0.96 -13.61 20.91
N LYS A 1011 0.13 -13.07 20.00
CA LYS A 1011 0.47 -11.87 19.21
C LYS A 1011 0.85 -10.68 20.07
N MET A 1012 0.10 -10.45 21.14
CA MET A 1012 0.33 -9.32 22.02
C MET A 1012 1.55 -9.52 22.92
N ASN A 1013 1.71 -10.71 23.49
CA ASN A 1013 2.87 -11.03 24.32
C ASN A 1013 4.17 -10.91 23.53
N VAL A 1014 4.20 -11.43 22.31
CA VAL A 1014 5.37 -11.30 21.43
C VAL A 1014 5.60 -9.83 21.04
N GLN A 1015 4.54 -9.05 20.77
CA GLN A 1015 4.66 -7.61 20.52
C GLN A 1015 5.28 -6.85 21.69
N LEU A 1016 4.80 -7.06 22.93
CA LEU A 1016 5.30 -6.35 24.10
C LEU A 1016 6.67 -6.83 24.55
N ASN A 1017 6.97 -8.12 24.40
CA ASN A 1017 8.33 -8.65 24.62
C ASN A 1017 9.33 -8.05 23.63
N LEU A 1018 8.93 -7.85 22.36
CA LEU A 1018 9.76 -7.16 21.39
C LEU A 1018 9.95 -5.68 21.76
N ALA A 1019 8.87 -5.00 22.19
CA ALA A 1019 8.95 -3.61 22.65
C ALA A 1019 9.98 -3.45 23.79
N ALA A 1020 9.96 -4.35 24.79
CA ALA A 1020 10.92 -4.33 25.91
C ALA A 1020 12.38 -4.58 25.48
N LYS A 1021 12.60 -5.30 24.37
CA LYS A 1021 13.94 -5.51 23.81
C LYS A 1021 14.48 -4.30 23.05
N ILE A 1022 13.63 -3.43 22.51
CA ILE A 1022 14.08 -2.33 21.63
C ILE A 1022 14.33 -1.06 22.44
N ARG A 1023 15.53 -0.49 22.36
CA ARG A 1023 15.88 0.77 23.05
C ARG A 1023 14.98 1.95 22.66
N ALA A 1024 14.55 2.00 21.39
CA ALA A 1024 13.73 3.09 20.84
C ALA A 1024 12.23 2.98 21.19
N VAL A 1025 11.80 1.93 21.88
CA VAL A 1025 10.40 1.68 22.23
C VAL A 1025 10.21 1.84 23.73
N ASP A 1026 9.07 2.41 24.10
CA ASP A 1026 8.58 2.49 25.46
C ASP A 1026 7.41 1.51 25.57
N GLU A 1027 7.65 0.39 26.24
CA GLU A 1027 6.70 -0.71 26.36
C GLU A 1027 5.42 -0.30 27.11
N ALA A 1028 5.51 0.65 28.06
CA ALA A 1028 4.36 1.12 28.82
C ALA A 1028 3.44 1.99 27.96
N ASP A 1029 3.99 2.90 27.15
CA ASP A 1029 3.21 3.69 26.19
C ASP A 1029 2.56 2.81 25.11
N VAL A 1030 3.26 1.77 24.63
CA VAL A 1030 2.69 0.80 23.68
C VAL A 1030 1.53 0.04 24.30
N ALA A 1031 1.70 -0.50 25.52
CA ALA A 1031 0.66 -1.20 26.27
C ALA A 1031 -0.56 -0.31 26.51
N TYR A 1032 -0.33 0.92 26.94
CA TYR A 1032 -1.36 1.95 27.13
C TYR A 1032 -2.20 2.15 25.88
N LYS A 1033 -1.56 2.41 24.73
CA LYS A 1033 -2.27 2.70 23.47
C LYS A 1033 -3.06 1.51 22.96
N VAL A 1034 -2.56 0.28 23.13
CA VAL A 1034 -3.30 -0.93 22.75
C VAL A 1034 -4.60 -1.04 23.56
N ILE A 1035 -4.54 -0.78 24.88
CA ILE A 1035 -5.73 -0.81 25.74
C ILE A 1035 -6.71 0.31 25.35
N GLU A 1036 -6.23 1.54 25.21
CA GLU A 1036 -7.06 2.72 24.94
C GLU A 1036 -7.75 2.64 23.56
N ARG A 1037 -7.02 2.18 22.53
CA ARG A 1037 -7.46 2.27 21.12
C ARG A 1037 -8.02 0.98 20.56
N HIS A 1038 -7.70 -0.17 21.14
CA HIS A 1038 -8.16 -1.46 20.64
C HIS A 1038 -9.06 -2.19 21.65
N PHE A 1039 -8.58 -2.46 22.87
CA PHE A 1039 -9.31 -3.33 23.80
C PHE A 1039 -10.52 -2.66 24.44
N LEU A 1040 -10.36 -1.48 25.05
CA LEU A 1040 -11.49 -0.78 25.69
C LEU A 1040 -12.61 -0.44 24.69
N PRO A 1041 -12.32 0.07 23.47
CA PRO A 1041 -13.36 0.30 22.46
C PRO A 1041 -14.09 -0.97 22.04
N ASP A 1042 -13.38 -2.10 21.87
CA ASP A 1042 -14.02 -3.38 21.51
C ASP A 1042 -14.88 -3.94 22.64
N ILE A 1043 -14.40 -3.92 23.89
CA ILE A 1043 -15.17 -4.36 25.05
C ILE A 1043 -16.44 -3.52 25.21
N LEU A 1044 -16.31 -2.18 25.19
CA LEU A 1044 -17.44 -1.27 25.33
C LEU A 1044 -18.41 -1.37 24.15
N GLY A 1045 -17.89 -1.55 22.93
CA GLY A 1045 -18.67 -1.76 21.72
C GLY A 1045 -19.50 -3.04 21.80
N ASN A 1046 -18.86 -4.16 22.15
CA ASN A 1046 -19.52 -5.46 22.31
C ASN A 1046 -20.51 -5.44 23.47
N LEU A 1047 -20.20 -4.77 24.59
CA LEU A 1047 -21.12 -4.62 25.72
C LEU A 1047 -22.39 -3.83 25.31
N ARG A 1048 -22.24 -2.73 24.57
CA ARG A 1048 -23.37 -1.95 24.02
C ARG A 1048 -24.14 -2.73 22.96
N ALA A 1049 -23.45 -3.51 22.11
CA ALA A 1049 -24.09 -4.34 21.11
C ALA A 1049 -24.90 -5.47 21.77
N PHE A 1050 -24.36 -6.09 22.82
CA PHE A 1050 -25.02 -7.15 23.58
C PHE A 1050 -26.33 -6.68 24.21
N SER A 1051 -26.38 -5.47 24.76
CA SER A 1051 -27.62 -4.92 25.37
C SER A 1051 -28.69 -4.52 24.34
N LYS A 1052 -28.30 -4.27 23.07
CA LYS A 1052 -29.20 -3.87 21.98
C LYS A 1052 -29.48 -5.00 20.97
N GLN A 1053 -29.00 -6.20 21.24
CA GLN A 1053 -28.94 -7.25 20.21
C GLN A 1053 -30.30 -7.80 19.81
N SER A 1054 -30.31 -8.43 18.63
CA SER A 1054 -31.44 -9.22 18.14
C SER A 1054 -31.18 -10.71 18.34
N VAL A 1055 -32.20 -11.54 18.15
CA VAL A 1055 -32.05 -13.01 18.19
C VAL A 1055 -32.30 -13.60 16.82
N ARG A 1056 -31.46 -14.55 16.41
CA ARG A 1056 -31.55 -15.21 15.10
C ARG A 1056 -31.83 -16.69 15.27
N CYS A 1057 -32.62 -17.25 14.37
CA CYS A 1057 -32.73 -18.69 14.22
C CYS A 1057 -31.63 -19.21 13.26
N PRO A 1058 -30.73 -20.11 13.69
CA PRO A 1058 -29.69 -20.67 12.81
C PRO A 1058 -30.21 -21.50 11.63
N LEU A 1059 -31.41 -22.09 11.77
CA LEU A 1059 -31.99 -22.97 10.75
C LEU A 1059 -32.57 -22.17 9.58
N CYS A 1060 -33.40 -21.16 9.86
CA CYS A 1060 -34.10 -20.39 8.83
C CYS A 1060 -33.57 -18.95 8.65
N ASN A 1061 -32.55 -18.55 9.42
CA ASN A 1061 -31.94 -17.22 9.43
C ASN A 1061 -32.89 -16.04 9.71
N THR A 1062 -34.10 -16.33 10.19
CA THR A 1062 -35.04 -15.28 10.61
C THR A 1062 -34.50 -14.60 11.86
N THR A 1063 -34.51 -13.27 11.83
CA THR A 1063 -33.99 -12.43 12.91
C THR A 1063 -35.15 -11.69 13.57
N TYR A 1064 -35.23 -11.75 14.89
CA TYR A 1064 -36.25 -11.10 15.70
C TYR A 1064 -35.60 -10.04 16.58
N ARG A 1065 -36.18 -8.84 16.61
CA ARG A 1065 -35.71 -7.76 17.48
C ARG A 1065 -35.80 -8.11 18.97
N ARG A 1066 -36.75 -8.97 19.35
CA ARG A 1066 -36.96 -9.47 20.72
C ARG A 1066 -37.18 -10.97 20.68
N ILE A 1067 -36.89 -11.66 21.77
CA ILE A 1067 -37.16 -13.09 21.93
C ILE A 1067 -38.69 -13.29 21.91
N PRO A 1068 -39.24 -14.10 20.97
CA PRO A 1068 -40.63 -14.54 21.04
C PRO A 1068 -40.89 -15.22 22.38
N LEU A 1069 -42.04 -14.96 23.01
CA LEU A 1069 -42.38 -15.52 24.32
C LEU A 1069 -42.33 -17.06 24.35
N GLN A 1070 -42.56 -17.71 23.22
CA GLN A 1070 -42.47 -19.16 23.06
C GLN A 1070 -41.02 -19.71 23.12
N GLY A 1071 -39.99 -18.84 23.14
CA GLY A 1071 -38.58 -19.22 23.21
C GLY A 1071 -38.01 -19.90 21.95
N THR A 1072 -38.84 -20.14 20.93
CA THR A 1072 -38.50 -20.82 19.68
C THR A 1072 -38.81 -19.94 18.47
N CYS A 1073 -38.25 -20.28 17.32
CA CYS A 1073 -38.51 -19.56 16.08
C CYS A 1073 -39.94 -19.82 15.59
N ILE A 1074 -40.71 -18.74 15.43
CA ILE A 1074 -42.11 -18.77 14.95
C ILE A 1074 -42.25 -19.40 13.56
N LYS A 1075 -41.21 -19.34 12.72
CA LYS A 1075 -41.23 -19.90 11.36
C LYS A 1075 -40.90 -21.38 11.25
N CYS A 1076 -40.04 -21.91 12.13
CA CYS A 1076 -39.48 -23.26 11.94
C CYS A 1076 -39.30 -24.07 13.22
N GLY A 1077 -39.73 -23.55 14.38
CA GLY A 1077 -39.57 -24.22 15.69
C GLY A 1077 -38.12 -24.28 16.20
N GLY A 1078 -37.14 -23.83 15.42
CA GLY A 1078 -35.72 -23.88 15.80
C GLY A 1078 -35.36 -23.03 17.02
N LYS A 1079 -34.34 -23.47 17.76
CA LYS A 1079 -33.77 -22.73 18.90
C LYS A 1079 -33.22 -21.38 18.43
N LEU A 1080 -33.53 -20.33 19.19
CA LEU A 1080 -33.02 -18.99 18.94
C LEU A 1080 -31.66 -18.81 19.61
N THR A 1081 -30.76 -18.15 18.90
CA THR A 1081 -29.42 -17.81 19.38
C THR A 1081 -29.24 -16.31 19.40
N LEU A 1082 -28.59 -15.81 20.45
CA LEU A 1082 -28.12 -14.43 20.54
C LEU A 1082 -27.13 -14.15 19.39
N THR A 1083 -27.18 -12.94 18.83
CA THR A 1083 -26.22 -12.54 17.78
C THR A 1083 -24.85 -12.17 18.35
N VAL A 1084 -24.79 -11.73 19.61
CA VAL A 1084 -23.56 -11.44 20.35
C VAL A 1084 -23.52 -12.31 21.61
N HIS A 1085 -22.44 -13.06 21.78
CA HIS A 1085 -22.27 -13.94 22.93
C HIS A 1085 -21.49 -13.25 24.06
N GLU A 1086 -21.74 -13.64 25.31
CA GLU A 1086 -21.03 -13.13 26.51
C GLU A 1086 -19.50 -13.21 26.36
N MET A 1087 -18.99 -14.33 25.84
CA MET A 1087 -17.56 -14.53 25.59
C MET A 1087 -16.95 -13.49 24.66
N SER A 1088 -17.74 -12.89 23.76
CA SER A 1088 -17.27 -11.81 22.88
C SER A 1088 -17.07 -10.50 23.66
N VAL A 1089 -17.86 -10.27 24.71
CA VAL A 1089 -17.75 -9.09 25.59
C VAL A 1089 -16.57 -9.22 26.55
N LYS A 1090 -16.38 -10.42 27.15
CA LYS A 1090 -15.31 -10.69 28.12
C LYS A 1090 -13.93 -10.91 27.48
N LYS A 1091 -13.86 -11.09 26.15
CA LYS A 1091 -12.68 -11.51 25.39
C LYS A 1091 -11.36 -10.83 25.77
N TYR A 1092 -11.36 -9.51 26.01
CA TYR A 1092 -10.16 -8.73 26.29
C TYR A 1092 -10.05 -8.19 27.72
N LEU A 1093 -11.00 -8.52 28.60
CA LEU A 1093 -11.07 -7.92 29.93
C LEU A 1093 -9.89 -8.37 30.82
N ASP A 1094 -9.75 -9.69 31.00
CA ASP A 1094 -8.70 -10.27 31.84
C ASP A 1094 -7.31 -9.89 31.32
N ILE A 1095 -7.17 -9.90 30.00
CA ILE A 1095 -5.97 -9.50 29.27
C ILE A 1095 -5.60 -8.04 29.60
N SER A 1096 -6.58 -7.13 29.57
CA SER A 1096 -6.34 -5.71 29.85
C SER A 1096 -5.87 -5.50 31.29
N LYS A 1097 -6.37 -6.31 32.25
CA LYS A 1097 -5.95 -6.26 33.65
C LYS A 1097 -4.51 -6.72 33.83
N GLU A 1098 -4.16 -7.88 33.27
CA GLU A 1098 -2.81 -8.46 33.34
C GLU A 1098 -1.76 -7.49 32.78
N ILE A 1099 -2.05 -6.84 31.64
CA ILE A 1099 -1.14 -5.84 31.05
C ILE A 1099 -0.99 -4.63 31.94
N ALA A 1100 -2.11 -4.10 32.46
CA ALA A 1100 -2.09 -2.91 33.29
C ALA A 1100 -1.16 -3.14 34.49
N GLU A 1101 -1.31 -4.30 35.15
CA GLU A 1101 -0.50 -4.79 36.27
C GLU A 1101 0.97 -4.95 35.89
N LYS A 1102 1.26 -5.67 34.80
CA LYS A 1102 2.62 -5.99 34.39
C LYS A 1102 3.44 -4.77 33.97
N TYR A 1103 2.83 -3.78 33.31
CA TYR A 1103 3.53 -2.62 32.73
C TYR A 1103 3.32 -1.31 33.51
N ASN A 1104 2.76 -1.39 34.73
CA ASN A 1104 2.57 -0.27 35.65
C ASN A 1104 1.93 0.97 34.98
N LEU A 1105 0.78 0.77 34.33
CA LEU A 1105 0.06 1.84 33.63
C LEU A 1105 -0.48 2.93 34.57
N PRO A 1106 -0.83 4.13 34.08
CA PRO A 1106 -1.39 5.19 34.92
C PRO A 1106 -2.67 4.75 35.66
N GLN A 1107 -2.89 5.27 36.86
CA GLN A 1107 -4.03 4.85 37.70
C GLN A 1107 -5.40 5.04 37.05
N TYR A 1108 -5.55 6.06 36.20
CA TYR A 1108 -6.80 6.34 35.51
C TYR A 1108 -7.26 5.16 34.65
N GLU A 1109 -6.33 4.52 33.92
CA GLU A 1109 -6.60 3.36 33.07
C GLU A 1109 -7.02 2.15 33.89
N TYR A 1110 -6.37 1.90 35.03
CA TYR A 1110 -6.79 0.84 35.96
C TYR A 1110 -8.21 1.04 36.47
N GLN A 1111 -8.55 2.27 36.87
CA GLN A 1111 -9.90 2.60 37.33
C GLN A 1111 -10.93 2.39 36.20
N ARG A 1112 -10.57 2.76 34.98
CA ARG A 1112 -11.42 2.58 33.79
C ARG A 1112 -11.66 1.10 33.48
N ILE A 1113 -10.62 0.25 33.52
CA ILE A 1113 -10.77 -1.20 33.32
C ILE A 1113 -11.63 -1.81 34.43
N ARG A 1114 -11.41 -1.44 35.70
CA ARG A 1114 -12.24 -1.91 36.83
C ARG A 1114 -13.70 -1.48 36.72
N LEU A 1115 -13.98 -0.27 36.22
CA LEU A 1115 -15.35 0.18 35.97
C LEU A 1115 -16.03 -0.65 34.88
N VAL A 1116 -15.31 -0.96 33.79
CA VAL A 1116 -15.80 -1.84 32.72
C VAL A 1116 -16.05 -3.26 33.24
N GLU A 1117 -15.14 -3.81 34.05
CA GLU A 1117 -15.32 -5.10 34.72
C GLU A 1117 -16.59 -5.12 35.59
N LYS A 1118 -16.79 -4.11 36.44
CA LYS A 1118 -18.01 -3.98 37.25
C LYS A 1118 -19.27 -3.92 36.39
N SER A 1119 -19.22 -3.20 35.27
CA SER A 1119 -20.35 -3.08 34.33
C SER A 1119 -20.69 -4.41 33.68
N ILE A 1120 -19.67 -5.19 33.29
CA ILE A 1120 -19.83 -6.53 32.73
C ILE A 1120 -20.40 -7.48 33.79
N ASN A 1121 -19.81 -7.52 34.99
CA ASN A 1121 -20.23 -8.40 36.05
C ASN A 1121 -21.67 -8.11 36.50
N SER A 1122 -22.07 -6.84 36.58
CA SER A 1122 -23.45 -6.44 36.88
C SER A 1122 -24.46 -6.90 35.82
N LEU A 1123 -24.04 -7.12 34.58
CA LEU A 1123 -24.94 -7.49 33.48
C LEU A 1123 -25.12 -9.02 33.36
N PHE A 1124 -24.09 -9.79 33.70
CA PHE A 1124 -24.08 -11.25 33.52
C PHE A 1124 -24.20 -12.05 34.82
N THR A 1125 -23.82 -11.47 35.97
CA THR A 1125 -23.86 -12.17 37.26
C THR A 1125 -25.22 -11.91 37.90
N SER A 1126 -26.00 -12.96 38.11
CA SER A 1126 -27.26 -12.87 38.86
C SER A 1126 -26.98 -13.05 40.35
N ASP A 1127 -27.45 -12.14 41.19
CA ASP A 1127 -27.36 -12.28 42.66
C ASP A 1127 -28.04 -13.55 43.20
N LYS A 1128 -28.88 -14.22 42.39
CA LYS A 1128 -29.58 -15.47 42.75
C LYS A 1128 -28.75 -16.75 42.55
N VAL A 1129 -27.63 -16.69 41.81
CA VAL A 1129 -26.78 -17.86 41.52
C VAL A 1129 -25.32 -17.49 41.76
N LYS A 1130 -24.86 -17.64 43.02
CA LYS A 1130 -23.43 -17.56 43.37
C LYS A 1130 -22.81 -18.95 43.24
N MET A 1131 -21.92 -19.14 42.27
CA MET A 1131 -20.95 -20.24 42.32
C MET A 1131 -19.76 -19.77 43.16
N THR A 1132 -19.78 -20.05 44.46
CA THR A 1132 -18.62 -19.79 45.34
C THR A 1132 -17.51 -20.80 45.06
N LYS A 1133 -16.29 -20.32 44.86
CA LYS A 1133 -15.10 -21.19 44.80
C LYS A 1133 -14.69 -21.53 46.23
N LEU A 1134 -14.08 -22.70 46.43
CA LEU A 1134 -13.57 -23.11 47.75
C LEU A 1134 -12.54 -22.10 48.31
N SER A 1135 -11.81 -21.42 47.42
CA SER A 1135 -10.87 -20.34 47.72
C SER A 1135 -11.51 -19.04 48.20
N ASP A 1136 -12.83 -18.87 48.02
CA ASP A 1136 -13.55 -17.71 48.55
C ASP A 1136 -13.96 -17.93 50.02
N PHE A 1137 -13.75 -19.15 50.54
CA PHE A 1137 -14.10 -19.59 51.89
C PHE A 1137 -12.88 -19.82 52.80
N LEU A 1138 -11.69 -19.99 52.19
CA LEU A 1138 -10.38 -20.02 52.86
C LEU A 1138 -9.82 -18.60 52.88
#